data_AF-A0A7X6YAR2-F1
#
_entry.id   AF-A0A7X6YAR2-F1
#
_cell.length_a   1.000
_cell.length_b   1.000
_cell.length_c   1.000
_cell.angle_alpha   90.00
_cell.angle_beta   90.00
_cell.angle_gamma   90.00
#
_symmetry.space_group_name_H-M   'P 1'
#
loop_
_entity.id
_entity.type
_entity.pdbx_description
1 polymer ?
#
loop_
_entity_poly.entity_id
_entity_poly.type
_entity_poly.pdbx_seq_one_letter_code
_entity_poly.pdbx_strand_id
1 'polypeptide(L)'
;MFHMSLTGLVDSFIFRRSAFSVQRSAFGVRRSAFAFAFCLALRAHAQEHLSTAWSTYVGHDSDNDAVHAAAVDSATNSFLAGRLGSLGLHNNGGDDFWCSGYATGFILKASPDGALLWARDLDACDAINDRLLALALSPARLFAAGYTEGSPSDTDTYALIAALDPADGALLWADTSIGHEAGTNGFNAVAAAPDGSVYAVGHTTLSNQTCNVPGYTVGATRYGTNLIGGLDALVVKYAADGAVLWRHYLGGVNADAARAVAVAPDGAVYIAGETRSPDWTSLASGTASATNAAGFLVKLTAAGAHVWSALLTGNGHDAVHALRADPASAALFLGGATASADFLAAAPHLNSHAGATDGFVARVTDTNTAFRVDWCRFVGGSAADQLNALDLLSDGRLAAGGTTASGGWFTPSPGSQPFQGVQDGFAALFNATNGAPSWATCLGGANADQLAALARAPHGFITAGTTFSPDWVGGGFWDEWTKDPDYGPFSFGFAALWQPGAPIAPAFTAEPADRTVQEGASVTFSAAATGTAPLFYRWQRNGAPLAGATATNLTFTAAYADDGATYACTVSNLAGTATSRAALLTVIPMGTLTVTLTPADAVARGARWRLDGVSPWLPSGTATNLPAGSYTVGFNALAGWLAPAPLAGVEVAHAATLALQAAYTPILPEADRAVAGTNVTLTVRAPAGLVSWSLTETLPPGLTPFAITGGGVWNGTARTLTFSGAEAVTNTLAYSVACATSGLYTVTGTLAVPHVSGTVPVAGISTILNAKLVRAISGTNVVITVLAAGAWPVTEIIPAGLTPSAITGGAFNSYDDGQVFWYVAAGPAVLSYTASGEPGSYALSGYSNAEPIFGDSVLVIPGAEVPPPDILAFAPAAPGLFTLTFTSVVDQAYAVLTNAAPGGSNGWAACIAPVAGAAGTTQVQVPAAPPRLFYRVQTLAP
;
A
#
# COMPACT_ATOMS: atom_id res chain seq x y z
N MET A 1 -43.09 1.13 20.32
CA MET A 1 -43.16 1.76 21.65
C MET A 1 -42.85 0.67 22.67
N PHE A 2 -41.82 0.89 23.50
CA PHE A 2 -41.65 0.48 24.91
C PHE A 2 -42.69 -0.51 25.52
N HIS A 3 -42.36 -1.52 26.32
CA HIS A 3 -41.55 -1.49 27.56
C HIS A 3 -41.27 -2.92 28.11
N MET A 4 -40.33 -3.02 29.06
CA MET A 4 -39.67 -4.18 29.70
C MET A 4 -40.55 -5.13 30.55
N SER A 5 -40.04 -6.35 30.80
CA SER A 5 -39.78 -6.97 32.14
C SER A 5 -40.00 -8.50 32.16
N LEU A 6 -39.00 -9.28 32.60
CA LEU A 6 -39.25 -10.45 33.45
C LEU A 6 -38.01 -10.84 34.28
N THR A 7 -38.10 -10.56 35.58
CA THR A 7 -37.29 -11.06 36.69
C THR A 7 -37.82 -12.42 37.20
N GLY A 8 -36.93 -13.28 37.69
CA GLY A 8 -37.15 -14.12 38.88
C GLY A 8 -37.55 -15.59 38.67
N LEU A 9 -36.63 -16.51 38.99
CA LEU A 9 -36.77 -17.91 39.47
C LEU A 9 -35.38 -18.55 39.30
N VAL A 10 -34.67 -19.04 40.32
CA VAL A 10 -35.07 -20.11 41.24
C VAL A 10 -34.21 -20.02 42.52
N ASP A 11 -34.88 -20.05 43.65
CA ASP A 11 -34.30 -20.31 44.97
C ASP A 11 -34.66 -21.74 45.39
N SER A 12 -33.86 -22.32 46.31
CA SER A 12 -34.13 -23.53 47.11
C SER A 12 -33.80 -24.91 46.51
N PHE A 13 -32.65 -25.48 46.89
CA PHE A 13 -32.57 -26.90 47.28
C PHE A 13 -31.43 -27.11 48.30
N ILE A 14 -31.77 -27.03 49.58
CA ILE A 14 -31.01 -27.59 50.70
C ILE A 14 -31.48 -29.04 50.87
N PHE A 15 -30.61 -30.05 50.81
CA PHE A 15 -30.63 -31.22 51.71
C PHE A 15 -29.36 -32.08 51.63
N ARG A 16 -28.67 -32.13 52.79
CA ARG A 16 -27.85 -33.18 53.42
C ARG A 16 -27.00 -34.15 52.57
N ARG A 17 -25.70 -34.12 52.90
CA ARG A 17 -24.70 -35.17 52.67
C ARG A 17 -25.16 -36.53 53.24
N SER A 18 -25.21 -37.56 52.39
CA SER A 18 -24.96 -38.95 52.79
C SER A 18 -24.35 -39.72 51.61
N ALA A 19 -23.31 -40.49 51.88
CA ALA A 19 -22.54 -41.28 50.93
C ALA A 19 -23.38 -42.36 50.23
N PHE A 20 -23.14 -42.59 48.93
CA PHE A 20 -23.10 -43.94 48.29
C PHE A 20 -22.60 -43.83 46.85
N SER A 21 -21.65 -44.69 46.48
CA SER A 21 -21.13 -44.87 45.12
C SER A 21 -22.05 -45.74 44.26
N VAL A 22 -22.33 -45.38 42.99
CA VAL A 22 -22.59 -46.31 41.86
C VAL A 22 -22.31 -45.60 40.51
N GLN A 23 -21.77 -46.38 39.57
CA GLN A 23 -21.30 -46.06 38.21
C GLN A 23 -22.38 -45.72 37.13
N ARG A 24 -21.88 -45.04 36.06
CA ARG A 24 -22.33 -44.92 34.65
C ARG A 24 -23.57 -44.04 34.38
N SER A 25 -23.53 -43.07 33.46
CA SER A 25 -23.36 -43.32 32.03
C SER A 25 -22.84 -42.10 31.23
N ALA A 26 -21.98 -42.39 30.26
CA ALA A 26 -21.34 -41.44 29.36
C ALA A 26 -22.17 -41.28 28.08
N PHE A 27 -23.14 -40.36 28.04
CA PHE A 27 -23.77 -39.95 26.78
C PHE A 27 -24.24 -38.47 26.72
N GLY A 28 -23.91 -37.65 27.73
CA GLY A 28 -24.21 -36.20 27.74
C GLY A 28 -23.01 -35.26 27.50
N VAL A 29 -21.79 -35.79 27.40
CA VAL A 29 -20.56 -34.98 27.53
C VAL A 29 -20.12 -34.29 26.23
N ARG A 30 -20.60 -34.71 25.05
CA ARG A 30 -20.07 -34.21 23.76
C ARG A 30 -20.68 -32.90 23.25
N ARG A 31 -21.89 -32.50 23.68
CA ARG A 31 -22.47 -31.20 23.31
C ARG A 31 -22.07 -30.08 24.29
N SER A 32 -21.88 -30.41 25.56
CA SER A 32 -21.39 -29.49 26.58
C SER A 32 -19.91 -29.15 26.39
N ALA A 33 -19.07 -30.12 25.98
CA ALA A 33 -17.65 -29.87 25.73
C ALA A 33 -17.40 -28.94 24.53
N PHE A 34 -18.26 -28.93 23.51
CA PHE A 34 -18.12 -28.04 22.36
C PHE A 34 -18.56 -26.61 22.70
N ALA A 35 -19.64 -26.44 23.48
CA ALA A 35 -20.05 -25.13 24.00
C ALA A 35 -19.07 -24.58 25.04
N PHE A 36 -18.50 -25.44 25.89
CA PHE A 36 -17.48 -25.04 26.87
C PHE A 36 -16.14 -24.70 26.21
N ALA A 37 -15.71 -25.47 25.19
CA ALA A 37 -14.51 -25.15 24.41
C ALA A 37 -14.70 -23.91 23.52
N PHE A 38 -15.90 -23.66 23.00
CA PHE A 38 -16.21 -22.43 22.24
C PHE A 38 -16.30 -21.20 23.14
N CYS A 39 -16.85 -21.33 24.36
CA CYS A 39 -16.82 -20.27 25.37
C CYS A 39 -15.42 -20.04 25.98
N LEU A 40 -14.60 -21.08 26.11
CA LEU A 40 -13.21 -20.95 26.54
C LEU A 40 -12.32 -20.35 25.43
N ALA A 41 -12.59 -20.68 24.16
CA ALA A 41 -11.93 -20.07 23.01
C ALA A 41 -12.36 -18.60 22.79
N LEU A 42 -13.64 -18.26 23.03
CA LEU A 42 -14.10 -16.87 23.01
C LEU A 42 -13.61 -16.05 24.22
N ARG A 43 -13.42 -16.66 25.39
CA ARG A 43 -12.73 -16.02 26.53
C ARG A 43 -11.23 -15.88 26.29
N ALA A 44 -10.59 -16.85 25.63
CA ALA A 44 -9.19 -16.76 25.24
C ALA A 44 -9.00 -15.64 24.20
N HIS A 45 -9.83 -15.55 23.16
CA HIS A 45 -9.73 -14.50 22.12
C HIS A 45 -10.06 -13.08 22.60
N ALA A 46 -10.81 -12.93 23.70
CA ALA A 46 -11.09 -11.62 24.31
C ALA A 46 -10.04 -11.21 25.37
N GLN A 47 -9.14 -12.13 25.78
CA GLN A 47 -8.07 -11.86 26.75
C GLN A 47 -6.65 -11.89 26.15
N GLU A 48 -6.46 -12.07 24.84
CA GLU A 48 -5.12 -12.14 24.21
C GLU A 48 -4.29 -10.85 24.28
N HIS A 49 -4.75 -9.82 25.01
CA HIS A 49 -4.06 -8.53 25.13
C HIS A 49 -3.89 -8.01 26.57
N LEU A 50 -4.18 -8.84 27.58
CA LEU A 50 -3.82 -8.58 28.98
C LEU A 50 -3.12 -9.83 29.54
N SER A 51 -1.85 -10.06 29.18
CA SER A 51 -1.08 -11.10 29.87
C SER A 51 -0.50 -10.53 31.17
N THR A 52 -1.36 -10.34 32.19
CA THR A 52 -0.88 -10.39 33.57
C THR A 52 -0.47 -11.83 33.82
N ALA A 53 0.83 -12.14 33.69
CA ALA A 53 1.31 -13.50 33.94
C ALA A 53 1.03 -13.91 35.40
N TRP A 54 0.94 -12.93 36.30
CA TRP A 54 0.45 -13.03 37.66
C TRP A 54 0.07 -11.65 38.21
N SER A 55 -0.72 -11.64 39.27
CA SER A 55 -1.03 -10.49 40.12
C SER A 55 -0.94 -10.93 41.58
N THR A 56 -0.38 -10.08 42.43
CA THR A 56 -0.38 -10.27 43.89
C THR A 56 -1.15 -9.12 44.51
N TYR A 57 -2.06 -9.47 45.41
CA TYR A 57 -2.79 -8.51 46.23
C TYR A 57 -2.19 -8.53 47.64
N VAL A 58 -2.13 -7.36 48.26
CA VAL A 58 -1.54 -7.18 49.58
C VAL A 58 -2.62 -6.57 50.48
N GLY A 59 -3.01 -7.31 51.52
CA GLY A 59 -4.10 -6.96 52.42
C GLY A 59 -5.04 -8.13 52.69
N HIS A 60 -5.72 -8.11 53.83
CA HIS A 60 -6.61 -9.20 54.26
C HIS A 60 -7.98 -8.73 54.78
N ASP A 61 -8.12 -7.46 55.15
CA ASP A 61 -9.34 -6.95 55.79
C ASP A 61 -9.66 -5.51 55.33
N SER A 62 -10.46 -4.80 56.14
CA SER A 62 -10.92 -3.44 55.83
C SER A 62 -9.87 -2.34 56.09
N ASP A 63 -8.68 -2.71 56.54
CA ASP A 63 -7.65 -1.75 56.87
C ASP A 63 -6.91 -1.24 55.62
N ASN A 64 -6.18 -0.14 55.78
CA ASN A 64 -5.58 0.58 54.65
C ASN A 64 -4.23 -0.04 54.26
N ASP A 65 -4.26 -0.96 53.30
CA ASP A 65 -3.08 -1.59 52.70
C ASP A 65 -2.63 -0.87 51.42
N ALA A 66 -1.31 -0.80 51.23
CA ALA A 66 -0.72 -0.14 50.08
C ALA A 66 0.64 -0.71 49.71
N VAL A 67 0.86 -0.96 48.41
CA VAL A 67 2.20 -1.19 47.88
C VAL A 67 2.74 0.13 47.33
N HIS A 68 3.84 0.63 47.90
CA HIS A 68 4.41 1.93 47.54
C HIS A 68 5.63 1.82 46.65
N ALA A 69 6.34 0.69 46.71
CA ALA A 69 7.60 0.51 46.01
C ALA A 69 7.69 -0.88 45.37
N ALA A 70 8.36 -0.93 44.22
CA ALA A 70 8.68 -2.16 43.51
C ALA A 70 10.12 -2.11 42.99
N ALA A 71 10.80 -3.24 42.99
CA ALA A 71 12.11 -3.44 42.34
C ALA A 71 12.20 -4.85 41.78
N VAL A 72 13.07 -5.07 40.79
CA VAL A 72 13.26 -6.40 40.15
C VAL A 72 14.74 -6.74 40.08
N ASP A 73 15.12 -7.94 40.50
CA ASP A 73 16.50 -8.41 40.41
C ASP A 73 16.84 -9.00 39.03
N SER A 74 18.13 -9.34 38.85
CA SER A 74 18.62 -9.96 37.61
C SER A 74 18.06 -11.37 37.34
N ALA A 75 17.56 -12.05 38.38
CA ALA A 75 16.86 -13.33 38.29
C ALA A 75 15.35 -13.15 38.09
N THR A 76 14.89 -11.91 37.86
CA THR A 76 13.51 -11.55 37.53
C THR A 76 12.54 -11.70 38.70
N ASN A 77 13.06 -11.86 39.92
CA ASN A 77 12.26 -11.82 41.13
C ASN A 77 11.85 -10.39 41.45
N SER A 78 10.65 -10.27 41.99
CA SER A 78 10.02 -8.99 42.30
C SER A 78 10.13 -8.71 43.79
N PHE A 79 10.56 -7.51 44.14
CA PHE A 79 10.58 -7.02 45.52
C PHE A 79 9.50 -5.96 45.64
N LEU A 80 8.63 -6.10 46.62
CA LEU A 80 7.56 -5.16 46.89
C LEU A 80 7.67 -4.67 48.33
N ALA A 81 7.39 -3.39 48.55
CA ALA A 81 7.33 -2.83 49.88
C ALA A 81 6.24 -1.78 49.99
N GLY A 82 5.76 -1.58 51.21
CA GLY A 82 4.70 -0.64 51.47
C GLY A 82 4.23 -0.70 52.91
N ARG A 83 2.93 -0.51 53.10
CA ARG A 83 2.26 -0.54 54.39
C ARG A 83 1.19 -1.62 54.36
N LEU A 84 1.18 -2.46 55.39
CA LEU A 84 0.05 -3.32 55.71
C LEU A 84 -0.73 -2.64 56.85
N GLY A 85 -2.02 -2.38 56.63
CA GLY A 85 -2.97 -2.11 57.70
C GLY A 85 -3.45 -3.42 58.34
N SER A 86 -3.56 -4.48 57.54
CA SER A 86 -4.03 -5.80 57.97
C SER A 86 -2.96 -6.65 58.68
N LEU A 87 -3.40 -7.75 59.31
CA LEU A 87 -2.54 -8.73 59.99
C LEU A 87 -1.85 -9.77 59.06
N GLY A 88 -2.10 -9.73 57.75
CA GLY A 88 -1.59 -10.76 56.84
C GLY A 88 -1.48 -10.33 55.38
N LEU A 89 -0.55 -10.98 54.67
CA LEU A 89 -0.29 -10.84 53.25
C LEU A 89 -0.64 -12.15 52.54
N HIS A 90 -1.59 -12.06 51.61
CA HIS A 90 -2.08 -13.20 50.82
C HIS A 90 -1.37 -13.26 49.47
N ASN A 91 -1.06 -14.46 49.00
CA ASN A 91 -0.50 -14.63 47.67
C ASN A 91 -1.27 -15.68 46.87
N ASN A 92 -1.38 -15.45 45.56
CA ASN A 92 -2.13 -16.27 44.64
C ASN A 92 -1.44 -17.64 44.42
N GLY A 93 -1.70 -18.59 45.34
CA GLY A 93 -1.21 -19.96 45.27
C GLY A 93 0.01 -20.31 46.14
N GLY A 94 0.34 -19.51 47.17
CA GLY A 94 1.45 -19.76 48.12
C GLY A 94 1.02 -19.79 49.60
N ASP A 95 1.98 -19.93 50.51
CA ASP A 95 1.77 -19.79 51.96
C ASP A 95 1.58 -18.32 52.33
N ASP A 96 0.53 -18.01 53.11
CA ASP A 96 0.27 -16.66 53.61
C ASP A 96 1.34 -16.23 54.62
N PHE A 97 1.72 -14.95 54.59
CA PHE A 97 2.58 -14.36 55.60
C PHE A 97 1.73 -13.59 56.61
N TRP A 98 1.84 -13.93 57.89
CA TRP A 98 1.18 -13.23 58.99
C TRP A 98 2.18 -12.31 59.69
N CYS A 99 1.89 -11.02 59.76
CA CYS A 99 2.75 -10.07 60.46
C CYS A 99 2.57 -10.20 61.98
N SER A 100 3.57 -9.74 62.73
CA SER A 100 3.63 -9.95 64.19
C SER A 100 2.82 -8.94 65.03
N GLY A 101 2.06 -8.02 64.41
CA GLY A 101 1.31 -6.97 65.10
C GLY A 101 0.43 -6.09 64.20
N TYR A 102 -0.11 -4.98 64.75
CA TYR A 102 -0.95 -4.02 64.03
C TYR A 102 -0.11 -3.08 63.14
N ALA A 103 -0.62 -2.78 61.95
CA ALA A 103 -0.18 -1.75 61.00
C ALA A 103 1.35 -1.54 60.87
N THR A 104 2.01 -2.26 59.96
CA THR A 104 3.48 -2.29 59.83
C THR A 104 3.96 -2.10 58.39
N GLY A 105 5.23 -1.75 58.25
CA GLY A 105 5.93 -1.71 56.98
C GLY A 105 6.33 -3.13 56.56
N PHE A 106 5.99 -3.53 55.33
CA PHE A 106 6.32 -4.85 54.82
C PHE A 106 7.33 -4.78 53.69
N ILE A 107 8.14 -5.83 53.58
CA ILE A 107 8.97 -6.12 52.40
C ILE A 107 8.75 -7.58 52.04
N LEU A 108 8.57 -7.86 50.76
CA LEU A 108 8.52 -9.22 50.26
C LEU A 108 9.36 -9.40 49.02
N LYS A 109 9.68 -10.66 48.74
CA LYS A 109 10.22 -11.13 47.47
C LYS A 109 9.28 -12.17 46.89
N ALA A 110 8.90 -11.98 45.63
CA ALA A 110 8.14 -12.93 44.84
C ALA A 110 8.99 -13.43 43.66
N SER A 111 8.78 -14.68 43.27
CA SER A 111 9.38 -15.29 42.08
C SER A 111 8.80 -14.67 40.80
N PRO A 112 9.36 -14.99 39.62
CA PRO A 112 8.92 -14.40 38.35
C PRO A 112 7.48 -14.76 37.95
N ASP A 113 6.99 -15.88 38.47
CA ASP A 113 5.61 -16.38 38.35
C ASP A 113 4.70 -15.92 39.51
N GLY A 114 5.21 -15.06 40.40
CA GLY A 114 4.43 -14.43 41.47
C GLY A 114 4.40 -15.21 42.79
N ALA A 115 5.02 -16.38 42.90
CA ALA A 115 5.05 -17.13 44.16
C ALA A 115 5.88 -16.43 45.24
N LEU A 116 5.41 -16.45 46.49
CA LEU A 116 6.07 -15.77 47.59
C LEU A 116 7.33 -16.56 47.97
N LEU A 117 8.49 -15.91 47.89
CA LEU A 117 9.77 -16.52 48.26
C LEU A 117 10.10 -16.23 49.73
N TRP A 118 9.90 -14.98 50.16
CA TRP A 118 9.97 -14.57 51.56
C TRP A 118 9.25 -13.25 51.77
N ALA A 119 8.82 -12.99 53.01
CA ALA A 119 8.31 -11.71 53.48
C ALA A 119 8.89 -11.37 54.86
N ARG A 120 8.94 -10.07 55.17
CA ARG A 120 9.46 -9.48 56.41
C ARG A 120 8.60 -8.30 56.80
N ASP A 121 8.28 -8.20 58.09
CA ASP A 121 8.06 -6.93 58.77
C ASP A 121 9.42 -6.34 59.17
N LEU A 122 9.53 -5.01 59.24
CA LEU A 122 10.73 -4.34 59.75
C LEU A 122 10.70 -4.13 61.27
N ASP A 123 9.56 -4.41 61.90
CA ASP A 123 9.37 -4.21 63.34
C ASP A 123 9.84 -5.40 64.17
N ALA A 124 10.79 -5.13 65.06
CA ALA A 124 10.96 -5.91 66.27
C ALA A 124 10.05 -5.31 67.36
N CYS A 125 8.83 -5.87 67.47
CA CYS A 125 8.02 -5.95 68.70
C CYS A 125 7.41 -4.71 69.39
N ASP A 126 7.48 -3.48 68.86
CA ASP A 126 6.73 -2.34 69.43
C ASP A 126 5.83 -1.71 68.37
N ALA A 127 4.52 -1.60 68.66
CA ALA A 127 3.43 -1.19 67.76
C ALA A 127 3.58 0.21 67.12
N ILE A 128 4.51 0.31 66.18
CA ILE A 128 4.91 1.52 65.49
C ILE A 128 4.52 1.39 64.00
N ASN A 129 3.91 2.43 63.43
CA ASN A 129 3.51 2.42 62.03
C ASN A 129 4.71 2.72 61.11
N ASP A 130 5.36 1.66 60.63
CA ASP A 130 6.34 1.76 59.55
C ASP A 130 5.67 1.96 58.18
N ARG A 131 6.20 2.88 57.38
CA ARG A 131 5.78 3.08 55.99
C ARG A 131 6.97 3.14 55.05
N LEU A 132 7.14 2.08 54.29
CA LEU A 132 8.16 2.02 53.25
C LEU A 132 7.66 2.64 51.96
N LEU A 133 8.45 3.55 51.38
CA LEU A 133 8.09 4.35 50.22
C LEU A 133 8.94 4.03 48.99
N ALA A 134 10.14 3.49 49.17
CA ALA A 134 11.06 3.25 48.06
C ALA A 134 11.96 2.03 48.26
N LEU A 135 12.31 1.38 47.15
CA LEU A 135 13.23 0.25 47.08
C LEU A 135 14.35 0.53 46.07
N ALA A 136 15.57 0.08 46.39
CA ALA A 136 16.67 0.03 45.44
C ALA A 136 17.46 -1.28 45.60
N LEU A 137 17.93 -1.82 44.48
CA LEU A 137 18.71 -3.05 44.44
C LEU A 137 20.15 -2.77 44.04
N SER A 138 21.07 -3.37 44.77
CA SER A 138 22.43 -3.65 44.33
C SER A 138 22.61 -5.17 44.16
N PRO A 139 23.68 -5.66 43.53
CA PRO A 139 23.92 -7.10 43.42
C PRO A 139 23.96 -7.86 44.76
N ALA A 140 24.27 -7.17 45.87
CA ALA A 140 24.46 -7.79 47.17
C ALA A 140 23.43 -7.37 48.24
N ARG A 141 22.63 -6.33 47.98
CA ARG A 141 21.75 -5.71 49.00
C ARG A 141 20.47 -5.18 48.38
N LEU A 142 19.37 -5.39 49.10
CA LEU A 142 18.12 -4.67 48.93
C LEU A 142 18.09 -3.51 49.92
N PHE A 143 17.87 -2.29 49.45
CA PHE A 143 17.66 -1.13 50.30
C PHE A 143 16.19 -0.75 50.29
N ALA A 144 15.64 -0.50 51.47
CA ALA A 144 14.29 0.00 51.66
C ALA A 144 14.35 1.31 52.44
N ALA A 145 13.57 2.30 52.01
CA ALA A 145 13.53 3.61 52.65
C ALA A 145 12.09 4.09 52.82
N GLY A 146 11.87 4.92 53.84
CA GLY A 146 10.56 5.40 54.19
C GLY A 146 10.60 6.26 55.45
N TYR A 147 9.56 6.13 56.25
CA TYR A 147 9.50 6.71 57.58
C TYR A 147 8.83 5.75 58.55
N THR A 148 9.11 5.95 59.83
CA THR A 148 8.48 5.27 60.95
C THR A 148 7.80 6.32 61.82
N GLU A 149 6.56 6.06 62.24
CA GLU A 149 5.87 6.94 63.21
C GLU A 149 6.39 6.65 64.62
N GLY A 150 6.10 7.49 65.61
CA GLY A 150 6.42 7.11 66.99
C GLY A 150 5.42 6.09 67.57
N SER A 151 5.42 5.96 68.90
CA SER A 151 4.33 5.32 69.66
C SER A 151 2.95 5.85 69.18
N PRO A 152 1.83 5.13 69.33
CA PRO A 152 0.49 5.59 68.91
C PRO A 152 0.04 6.98 69.44
N SER A 153 0.76 7.54 70.41
CA SER A 153 0.56 8.89 70.98
C SER A 153 1.50 9.97 70.39
N ASP A 154 2.46 9.58 69.57
CA ASP A 154 3.48 10.40 68.94
C ASP A 154 3.14 10.55 67.45
N THR A 155 2.83 11.77 67.03
CA THR A 155 2.50 12.10 65.64
C THR A 155 3.72 12.46 64.80
N ASP A 156 4.91 12.41 65.40
CA ASP A 156 6.16 12.70 64.73
C ASP A 156 6.57 11.52 63.83
N THR A 157 7.32 11.84 62.77
CA THR A 157 7.84 10.84 61.83
C THR A 157 9.35 10.87 61.80
N TYR A 158 9.96 9.69 61.76
CA TYR A 158 11.40 9.47 61.75
C TYR A 158 11.83 8.86 60.43
N ALA A 159 12.93 9.35 59.84
CA ALA A 159 13.38 8.81 58.57
C ALA A 159 13.96 7.40 58.78
N LEU A 160 13.49 6.44 57.98
CA LEU A 160 13.86 5.03 58.06
C LEU A 160 14.58 4.61 56.78
N ILE A 161 15.74 3.97 56.92
CA ILE A 161 16.39 3.22 55.84
C ILE A 161 16.94 1.89 56.38
N ALA A 162 16.74 0.81 55.63
CA ALA A 162 17.23 -0.52 55.95
C ALA A 162 17.93 -1.16 54.75
N ALA A 163 18.97 -1.94 55.01
CA ALA A 163 19.60 -2.83 54.05
C ALA A 163 19.35 -4.28 54.44
N LEU A 164 18.88 -5.08 53.49
CA LEU A 164 18.56 -6.49 53.66
C LEU A 164 19.35 -7.33 52.64
N ASP A 165 19.59 -8.59 52.99
CA ASP A 165 20.07 -9.58 52.03
C ASP A 165 18.94 -9.92 51.05
N PRO A 166 19.12 -9.73 49.73
CA PRO A 166 18.07 -10.00 48.75
C PRO A 166 17.76 -11.49 48.58
N ALA A 167 18.61 -12.41 49.07
CA ALA A 167 18.40 -13.84 48.97
C ALA A 167 17.32 -14.32 49.95
N ASP A 168 17.41 -13.91 51.21
CA ASP A 168 16.58 -14.42 52.31
C ASP A 168 15.88 -13.33 53.13
N GLY A 169 16.09 -12.05 52.83
CA GLY A 169 15.51 -10.93 53.56
C GLY A 169 16.09 -10.73 54.95
N ALA A 170 17.29 -11.25 55.26
CA ALA A 170 17.95 -10.97 56.54
C ALA A 170 18.32 -9.49 56.65
N LEU A 171 17.97 -8.85 57.77
CA LEU A 171 18.36 -7.47 58.05
C LEU A 171 19.89 -7.40 58.23
N LEU A 172 20.56 -6.59 57.41
CA LEU A 172 22.00 -6.36 57.49
C LEU A 172 22.31 -5.15 58.37
N TRP A 173 21.58 -4.06 58.18
CA TRP A 173 21.61 -2.86 59.01
C TRP A 173 20.35 -2.02 58.78
N ALA A 174 20.01 -1.17 59.75
CA ALA A 174 19.00 -0.13 59.62
C ALA A 174 19.47 1.16 60.30
N ASP A 175 18.99 2.29 59.82
CA ASP A 175 19.19 3.61 60.41
C ASP A 175 17.84 4.33 60.54
N THR A 176 17.51 4.66 61.78
CA THR A 176 16.36 5.50 62.20
C THR A 176 16.81 6.74 62.97
N SER A 177 18.12 7.00 63.02
CA SER A 177 18.70 8.09 63.82
C SER A 177 18.42 9.47 63.23
N ILE A 178 18.03 9.53 61.95
CA ILE A 178 17.75 10.77 61.24
C ILE A 178 16.35 11.27 61.59
N GLY A 179 16.34 12.33 62.39
CA GLY A 179 15.13 13.00 62.81
C GLY A 179 14.53 12.45 64.10
N HIS A 180 15.27 11.68 64.91
CA HIS A 180 14.85 11.04 66.18
C HIS A 180 14.54 12.03 67.34
N GLU A 181 13.98 13.19 67.04
CA GLU A 181 13.39 14.19 67.93
C GLU A 181 12.06 14.64 67.30
N ALA A 182 11.18 15.34 68.03
CA ALA A 182 9.85 15.70 67.50
C ALA A 182 9.92 16.46 66.16
N GLY A 183 9.18 16.03 65.13
CA GLY A 183 9.21 16.63 63.79
C GLY A 183 8.63 15.78 62.64
N THR A 184 8.71 16.33 61.44
CA THR A 184 8.29 15.65 60.18
C THR A 184 9.53 15.27 59.38
N ASN A 185 9.91 13.99 59.45
CA ASN A 185 11.10 13.45 58.80
C ASN A 185 10.76 12.17 58.05
N GLY A 186 11.34 12.00 56.85
CA GLY A 186 11.09 10.80 56.07
C GLY A 186 11.92 10.75 54.81
N PHE A 187 12.30 9.54 54.38
CA PHE A 187 12.86 9.30 53.07
C PHE A 187 11.76 8.96 52.07
N ASN A 188 11.73 9.68 50.96
CA ASN A 188 10.77 9.49 49.87
C ASN A 188 11.32 8.58 48.76
N ALA A 189 12.63 8.58 48.52
CA ALA A 189 13.24 7.78 47.47
C ALA A 189 14.65 7.31 47.83
N VAL A 190 15.07 6.20 47.22
CA VAL A 190 16.38 5.57 47.43
C VAL A 190 16.98 5.11 46.11
N ALA A 191 18.30 5.22 45.95
CA ALA A 191 19.03 4.72 44.79
C ALA A 191 20.38 4.12 45.18
N ALA A 192 20.65 2.90 44.73
CA ALA A 192 21.93 2.23 44.91
C ALA A 192 22.96 2.74 43.90
N ALA A 193 24.19 2.92 44.36
CA ALA A 193 25.32 3.32 43.54
C ALA A 193 26.14 2.10 43.06
N PRO A 194 26.89 2.21 41.96
CA PRO A 194 27.73 1.11 41.45
C PRO A 194 28.80 0.61 42.43
N ASP A 195 29.25 1.46 43.36
CA ASP A 195 30.24 1.12 44.40
C ASP A 195 29.63 0.38 45.61
N GLY A 196 28.32 0.10 45.58
CA GLY A 196 27.58 -0.53 46.68
C GLY A 196 27.12 0.42 47.78
N SER A 197 27.42 1.72 47.68
CA SER A 197 26.82 2.76 48.52
C SER A 197 25.35 3.00 48.13
N VAL A 198 24.60 3.70 48.98
CA VAL A 198 23.20 4.02 48.72
C VAL A 198 22.91 5.48 49.06
N TYR A 199 22.10 6.11 48.22
CA TYR A 199 21.57 7.45 48.43
C TYR A 199 20.12 7.38 48.86
N ALA A 200 19.76 8.07 49.93
CA ALA A 200 18.39 8.26 50.39
C ALA A 200 18.04 9.74 50.35
N VAL A 201 16.88 10.08 49.82
CA VAL A 201 16.41 11.48 49.72
C VAL A 201 15.02 11.64 50.29
N GLY A 202 14.73 12.81 50.84
CA GLY A 202 13.48 13.07 51.54
C GLY A 202 13.37 14.49 52.06
N HIS A 203 12.86 14.61 53.29
CA HIS A 203 12.61 15.88 53.96
C HIS A 203 12.83 15.77 55.46
N THR A 204 13.10 16.90 56.12
CA THR A 204 13.27 16.96 57.58
C THR A 204 13.03 18.37 58.12
N THR A 205 12.43 18.45 59.30
CA THR A 205 12.24 19.70 60.06
C THR A 205 13.34 19.93 61.10
N LEU A 206 14.33 19.01 61.20
CA LEU A 206 15.31 19.01 62.28
C LEU A 206 16.73 19.39 61.87
N SER A 207 17.31 20.30 62.64
CA SER A 207 18.68 20.84 62.46
C SER A 207 19.71 20.16 63.38
N ASN A 208 19.29 19.19 64.20
CA ASN A 208 20.19 18.48 65.14
C ASN A 208 21.19 17.53 64.44
N GLN A 209 21.05 17.33 63.13
CA GLN A 209 21.92 16.48 62.33
C GLN A 209 23.03 17.33 61.69
N THR A 210 24.26 17.22 62.21
CA THR A 210 25.41 17.95 61.67
C THR A 210 25.73 17.49 60.25
N CYS A 211 25.73 18.41 59.29
CA CYS A 211 26.29 18.13 57.97
C CYS A 211 27.78 17.78 58.10
N ASN A 212 28.18 16.61 57.61
CA ASN A 212 29.54 16.08 57.70
C ASN A 212 30.36 16.32 56.43
N VAL A 213 29.86 17.16 55.51
CA VAL A 213 30.58 17.69 54.35
C VAL A 213 30.51 19.22 54.33
N PRO A 214 31.51 19.92 53.77
CA PRO A 214 31.45 21.36 53.62
C PRO A 214 30.22 21.74 52.78
N GLY A 215 29.32 22.56 53.33
CA GLY A 215 28.22 23.11 52.56
C GLY A 215 28.72 23.94 51.37
N TYR A 216 27.89 24.03 50.33
CA TYR A 216 28.22 24.65 49.05
C TYR A 216 27.47 25.96 48.85
N THR A 217 27.97 26.84 47.99
CA THR A 217 27.36 28.15 47.73
C THR A 217 26.82 28.21 46.31
N VAL A 218 25.56 28.63 46.17
CA VAL A 218 24.96 28.98 44.87
C VAL A 218 24.53 30.44 44.93
N GLY A 219 25.14 31.28 44.08
CA GLY A 219 25.02 32.73 44.19
C GLY A 219 25.47 33.25 45.56
N ALA A 220 24.54 33.86 46.32
CA ALA A 220 24.81 34.39 47.66
C ALA A 220 24.43 33.43 48.81
N THR A 221 23.70 32.36 48.51
CA THR A 221 23.14 31.44 49.52
C THR A 221 24.05 30.23 49.73
N ARG A 222 24.27 29.84 50.98
CA ARG A 222 25.05 28.66 51.35
C ARG A 222 24.12 27.53 51.78
N TYR A 223 24.15 26.44 51.03
CA TYR A 223 23.38 25.22 51.25
C TYR A 223 24.23 24.15 51.94
N GLY A 224 23.57 23.14 52.50
CA GLY A 224 24.27 21.97 53.03
C GLY A 224 25.14 22.26 54.24
N THR A 225 24.84 23.27 55.05
CA THR A 225 25.47 23.44 56.38
C THR A 225 24.48 23.23 57.51
N ASN A 226 23.27 23.76 57.40
CA ASN A 226 22.15 23.65 58.34
C ASN A 226 20.84 23.73 57.54
N LEU A 227 19.71 23.46 58.21
CA LEU A 227 18.40 23.88 57.72
C LEU A 227 18.34 25.40 57.55
N ILE A 228 17.69 25.85 56.47
CA ILE A 228 17.43 27.25 56.17
C ILE A 228 15.94 27.57 56.43
N GLY A 229 15.03 26.61 56.21
CA GLY A 229 13.59 26.73 56.39
C GLY A 229 13.00 25.80 57.45
N GLY A 230 11.67 25.82 57.56
CA GLY A 230 10.91 24.98 58.51
C GLY A 230 10.81 23.50 58.10
N LEU A 231 11.06 23.17 56.83
CA LEU A 231 11.13 21.82 56.28
C LEU A 231 12.02 21.88 55.04
N ASP A 232 13.19 21.24 55.05
CA ASP A 232 14.08 21.24 53.88
C ASP A 232 14.22 19.85 53.28
N ALA A 233 14.57 19.80 51.99
CA ALA A 233 14.90 18.56 51.34
C ALA A 233 16.22 18.01 51.90
N LEU A 234 16.25 16.70 52.11
CA LEU A 234 17.39 15.99 52.67
C LEU A 234 17.94 15.01 51.63
N VAL A 235 19.26 14.91 51.53
CA VAL A 235 19.96 13.80 50.87
C VAL A 235 21.03 13.25 51.80
N VAL A 236 21.13 11.92 51.86
CA VAL A 236 22.13 11.21 52.65
C VAL A 236 22.75 10.12 51.78
N LYS A 237 24.07 10.03 51.80
CA LYS A 237 24.83 8.92 51.23
C LYS A 237 25.33 8.02 52.35
N TYR A 238 25.00 6.74 52.26
CA TYR A 238 25.46 5.69 53.16
C TYR A 238 26.49 4.81 52.46
N ALA A 239 27.51 4.40 53.19
CA ALA A 239 28.40 3.32 52.78
C ALA A 239 27.63 1.99 52.74
N ALA A 240 28.23 0.99 52.10
CA ALA A 240 27.61 -0.33 52.01
C ALA A 240 27.29 -0.92 53.40
N ASP A 241 28.10 -0.63 54.42
CA ASP A 241 27.92 -1.11 55.80
C ASP A 241 26.93 -0.28 56.65
N GLY A 242 26.32 0.77 56.08
CA GLY A 242 25.36 1.63 56.79
C GLY A 242 25.97 2.86 57.45
N ALA A 243 27.29 3.07 57.36
CA ALA A 243 27.88 4.30 57.85
C ALA A 243 27.48 5.51 56.97
N VAL A 244 27.02 6.61 57.59
CA VAL A 244 26.76 7.86 56.86
C VAL A 244 28.08 8.43 56.33
N LEU A 245 28.23 8.44 55.00
CA LEU A 245 29.39 9.03 54.33
C LEU A 245 29.26 10.54 54.27
N TRP A 246 28.10 11.03 53.84
CA TRP A 246 27.78 12.45 53.82
C TRP A 246 26.28 12.72 53.78
N ARG A 247 25.85 13.93 54.10
CA ARG A 247 24.47 14.40 53.94
C ARG A 247 24.41 15.87 53.55
N HIS A 248 23.33 16.30 52.88
CA HIS A 248 23.05 17.70 52.60
C HIS A 248 21.59 18.07 52.85
N TYR A 249 21.40 19.30 53.30
CA TYR A 249 20.13 20.00 53.26
C TYR A 249 20.07 20.86 52.00
N LEU A 250 19.00 20.71 51.24
CA LEU A 250 18.68 21.47 50.05
C LEU A 250 17.37 22.20 50.32
N GLY A 251 17.37 23.52 50.31
CA GLY A 251 16.19 24.29 50.67
C GLY A 251 16.51 25.75 50.89
N GLY A 252 15.49 26.59 50.80
CA GLY A 252 15.55 27.98 51.23
C GLY A 252 14.69 28.19 52.47
N VAL A 253 14.04 29.34 52.60
CA VAL A 253 13.32 29.69 53.84
C VAL A 253 11.97 28.98 54.03
N ASN A 254 11.42 28.35 53.00
CA ASN A 254 10.10 27.70 53.00
C ASN A 254 10.23 26.18 52.85
N ALA A 255 9.08 25.49 52.76
CA ALA A 255 9.04 24.04 52.67
C ALA A 255 9.60 23.52 51.34
N ASP A 256 10.57 22.63 51.42
CA ASP A 256 11.25 21.98 50.31
C ASP A 256 11.32 20.47 50.55
N ALA A 257 11.12 19.66 49.51
CA ALA A 257 11.12 18.19 49.65
C ALA A 257 11.78 17.53 48.44
N ALA A 258 12.74 16.63 48.69
CA ALA A 258 13.24 15.74 47.67
C ALA A 258 12.30 14.53 47.54
N ARG A 259 11.90 14.23 46.30
CA ARG A 259 10.92 13.19 45.98
C ARG A 259 11.54 12.05 45.18
N ALA A 260 12.59 12.33 44.40
CA ALA A 260 13.21 11.36 43.52
C ALA A 260 14.73 11.47 43.49
N VAL A 261 15.41 10.33 43.28
CA VAL A 261 16.87 10.25 43.20
C VAL A 261 17.30 9.27 42.11
N ALA A 262 18.35 9.61 41.37
CA ALA A 262 18.99 8.73 40.40
C ALA A 262 20.51 8.88 40.46
N VAL A 263 21.24 7.79 40.21
CA VAL A 263 22.70 7.75 40.29
C VAL A 263 23.28 7.48 38.92
N ALA A 264 24.26 8.28 38.50
CA ALA A 264 25.02 8.07 37.27
C ALA A 264 26.06 6.96 37.44
N PRO A 265 26.57 6.37 36.34
CA PRO A 265 27.62 5.36 36.38
C PRO A 265 28.92 5.80 37.09
N ASP A 266 29.21 7.10 37.11
CA ASP A 266 30.36 7.70 37.81
C ASP A 266 30.11 7.92 39.33
N GLY A 267 28.93 7.56 39.82
CA GLY A 267 28.50 7.74 41.21
C GLY A 267 27.99 9.14 41.54
N ALA A 268 27.93 10.07 40.58
CA ALA A 268 27.24 11.34 40.75
C ALA A 268 25.73 11.11 40.96
N VAL A 269 25.11 11.96 41.75
CA VAL A 269 23.70 11.82 42.15
C VAL A 269 22.87 12.99 41.64
N TYR A 270 21.73 12.67 41.07
CA TYR A 270 20.69 13.61 40.68
C TYR A 270 19.54 13.51 41.67
N ILE A 271 19.06 14.65 42.12
CA ILE A 271 18.03 14.77 43.15
C ILE A 271 16.96 15.70 42.61
N ALA A 272 15.72 15.27 42.65
CA ALA A 272 14.59 16.06 42.17
C ALA A 272 13.46 16.08 43.20
N GLY A 273 12.63 17.12 43.11
CA GLY A 273 11.54 17.33 44.03
C GLY A 273 10.83 18.65 43.79
N GLU A 274 10.37 19.25 44.88
CA GLU A 274 9.63 20.52 44.86
C GLU A 274 10.19 21.50 45.89
N THR A 275 10.15 22.79 45.55
CA THR A 275 10.60 23.87 46.42
C THR A 275 9.56 24.98 46.47
N ARG A 276 9.23 25.46 47.68
CA ARG A 276 8.39 26.66 47.89
C ARG A 276 9.21 27.88 48.26
N SER A 277 10.54 27.79 48.12
CA SER A 277 11.51 28.76 48.60
C SER A 277 11.94 29.73 47.49
N PRO A 278 11.47 30.99 47.47
CA PRO A 278 11.82 31.97 46.43
C PRO A 278 13.30 32.37 46.44
N ASP A 279 13.97 32.16 47.57
CA ASP A 279 15.40 32.39 47.80
C ASP A 279 16.27 31.21 47.36
N TRP A 280 15.66 30.13 46.84
CA TRP A 280 16.41 29.06 46.20
C TRP A 280 17.15 29.59 44.98
N THR A 281 18.47 29.70 45.12
CA THR A 281 19.32 30.19 44.04
C THR A 281 19.61 29.03 43.09
N SER A 282 18.98 29.07 41.92
CA SER A 282 19.18 28.13 40.81
C SER A 282 20.11 28.75 39.76
N LEU A 283 20.92 27.94 39.07
CA LEU A 283 21.78 28.38 37.97
C LEU A 283 21.01 28.56 36.65
N ALA A 284 19.69 28.30 36.62
CA ALA A 284 18.80 28.46 35.47
C ALA A 284 17.53 29.28 35.80
N SER A 285 16.86 29.81 34.76
CA SER A 285 15.72 30.73 34.85
C SER A 285 14.51 30.19 35.63
N GLY A 286 13.88 31.04 36.43
CA GLY A 286 12.65 30.76 37.19
C GLY A 286 12.80 31.17 38.65
N THR A 287 11.69 31.50 39.31
CA THR A 287 11.65 31.78 40.76
C THR A 287 10.51 30.98 41.37
N ALA A 288 10.82 30.13 42.36
CA ALA A 288 9.78 29.50 43.17
C ALA A 288 8.96 30.57 43.93
N SER A 289 7.73 30.25 44.29
CA SER A 289 6.88 31.11 45.11
C SER A 289 6.56 30.41 46.43
N ALA A 290 6.30 31.20 47.47
CA ALA A 290 5.81 30.68 48.74
C ALA A 290 4.43 29.97 48.58
N THR A 291 3.66 30.30 47.54
CA THR A 291 2.32 29.74 47.30
C THR A 291 2.28 28.64 46.23
N ASN A 292 3.20 28.68 45.27
CA ASN A 292 3.27 27.73 44.15
C ASN A 292 4.65 27.09 44.17
N ALA A 293 4.70 25.79 44.46
CA ALA A 293 5.95 25.05 44.45
C ALA A 293 6.50 24.95 43.03
N ALA A 294 7.82 25.03 42.90
CA ALA A 294 8.51 24.77 41.64
C ALA A 294 9.21 23.41 41.70
N GLY A 295 9.21 22.68 40.58
CA GLY A 295 10.05 21.49 40.46
C GLY A 295 11.52 21.89 40.52
N PHE A 296 12.37 21.07 41.15
CA PHE A 296 13.82 21.27 41.10
C PHE A 296 14.55 20.02 40.62
N LEU A 297 15.75 20.24 40.10
CA LEU A 297 16.73 19.20 39.80
C LEU A 297 18.13 19.68 40.23
N VAL A 298 18.82 18.86 41.01
CA VAL A 298 20.17 19.12 41.54
C VAL A 298 21.10 17.98 41.16
N LYS A 299 22.31 18.31 40.72
CA LYS A 299 23.41 17.36 40.55
C LYS A 299 24.48 17.58 41.61
N LEU A 300 24.83 16.53 42.35
CA LEU A 300 25.99 16.48 43.24
C LEU A 300 26.98 15.41 42.74
N THR A 301 28.27 15.63 42.99
CA THR A 301 29.30 14.61 42.77
C THR A 301 29.15 13.45 43.75
N ALA A 302 29.85 12.33 43.52
CA ALA A 302 29.87 11.18 44.43
C ALA A 302 30.36 11.53 45.86
N ALA A 303 31.13 12.61 46.00
CA ALA A 303 31.66 13.13 47.27
C ALA A 303 30.75 14.20 47.92
N GLY A 304 29.58 14.49 47.35
CA GLY A 304 28.62 15.47 47.87
C GLY A 304 28.82 16.89 47.35
N ALA A 305 29.93 17.21 46.68
CA ALA A 305 30.14 18.54 46.13
C ALA A 305 29.07 18.89 45.07
N HIS A 306 28.45 20.06 45.18
CA HIS A 306 27.47 20.56 44.21
C HIS A 306 28.10 20.82 42.84
N VAL A 307 27.37 20.42 41.79
CA VAL A 307 27.76 20.66 40.39
C VAL A 307 26.86 21.73 39.78
N TRP A 308 25.55 21.50 39.80
CA TRP A 308 24.56 22.48 39.37
C TRP A 308 23.19 22.21 40.01
N SER A 309 22.35 23.23 40.04
CA SER A 309 20.94 23.16 40.47
C SER A 309 20.10 24.02 39.54
N ALA A 310 18.90 23.55 39.21
CA ALA A 310 17.99 24.22 38.30
C ALA A 310 16.53 24.00 38.71
N LEU A 311 15.69 24.98 38.43
CA LEU A 311 14.24 24.86 38.60
C LEU A 311 13.57 24.46 37.28
N LEU A 312 12.51 23.67 37.38
CA LEU A 312 11.56 23.32 36.33
C LEU A 312 10.27 24.10 36.66
N THR A 313 10.11 25.28 36.08
CA THR A 313 9.04 26.22 36.50
C THR A 313 8.04 26.49 35.39
N GLY A 314 6.78 26.67 35.77
CA GLY A 314 5.81 27.56 35.13
C GLY A 314 5.09 28.41 36.20
N ASN A 315 3.90 28.95 35.89
CA ASN A 315 3.19 29.87 36.78
C ASN A 315 2.33 29.18 37.88
N GLY A 316 2.20 27.87 37.83
CA GLY A 316 1.42 27.04 38.75
C GLY A 316 2.29 26.19 39.68
N HIS A 317 1.67 25.22 40.36
CA HIS A 317 2.37 24.24 41.20
C HIS A 317 2.98 23.14 40.35
N ASP A 318 4.30 22.95 40.47
CA ASP A 318 5.07 21.97 39.72
C ASP A 318 5.89 21.10 40.69
N ALA A 319 5.91 19.79 40.47
CA ALA A 319 6.67 18.85 41.28
C ALA A 319 7.23 17.71 40.43
N VAL A 320 8.48 17.33 40.68
CA VAL A 320 9.08 16.13 40.10
C VAL A 320 8.90 14.97 41.09
N HIS A 321 8.23 13.90 40.69
CA HIS A 321 7.97 12.72 41.54
C HIS A 321 8.85 11.52 41.19
N ALA A 322 9.31 11.41 39.94
CA ALA A 322 10.10 10.29 39.45
C ALA A 322 11.33 10.77 38.67
N LEU A 323 12.44 10.05 38.85
CA LEU A 323 13.71 10.33 38.18
C LEU A 323 14.40 9.02 37.81
N ARG A 324 14.83 8.88 36.56
CA ARG A 324 15.55 7.70 36.07
C ARG A 324 16.71 8.09 35.16
N ALA A 325 17.92 7.67 35.50
CA ALA A 325 19.08 7.80 34.62
C ALA A 325 19.20 6.60 33.68
N ASP A 326 19.51 6.86 32.41
CA ASP A 326 19.94 5.84 31.47
C ASP A 326 21.42 5.51 31.72
N PRO A 327 21.74 4.28 32.17
CA PRO A 327 23.12 3.90 32.44
C PRO A 327 24.00 3.88 31.18
N ALA A 328 23.43 3.82 29.97
CA ALA A 328 24.18 3.76 28.73
C ALA A 328 24.45 5.14 28.11
N SER A 329 23.44 6.01 28.06
CA SER A 329 23.55 7.32 27.39
C SER A 329 23.72 8.51 28.33
N ALA A 330 23.62 8.30 29.65
CA ALA A 330 23.52 9.34 30.68
C ALA A 330 22.34 10.32 30.49
N ALA A 331 21.38 10.00 29.62
CA ALA A 331 20.11 10.71 29.57
C ALA A 331 19.34 10.55 30.88
N LEU A 332 18.63 11.59 31.29
CA LEU A 332 17.79 11.59 32.47
C LEU A 332 16.32 11.69 32.04
N PHE A 333 15.48 10.87 32.64
CA PHE A 333 14.04 10.90 32.48
C PHE A 333 13.42 11.41 33.78
N LEU A 334 12.50 12.34 33.62
CA LEU A 334 11.78 13.02 34.71
C LEU A 334 10.30 12.80 34.53
N GLY A 335 9.59 12.63 35.62
CA GLY A 335 8.14 12.61 35.63
C GLY A 335 7.58 13.21 36.90
N GLY A 336 6.39 13.77 36.80
CA GLY A 336 5.78 14.46 37.93
C GLY A 336 4.43 15.06 37.58
N ALA A 337 4.05 16.12 38.29
CA ALA A 337 2.81 16.86 38.12
C ALA A 337 3.06 18.35 37.88
N THR A 338 2.19 18.97 37.09
CA THR A 338 2.26 20.40 36.79
C THR A 338 0.88 21.01 36.60
N ALA A 339 0.62 22.09 37.34
CA ALA A 339 -0.53 22.96 37.16
C ALA A 339 -0.21 24.16 36.24
N SER A 340 0.92 24.11 35.54
CA SER A 340 1.43 25.21 34.74
C SER A 340 1.26 24.93 33.24
N ALA A 341 0.37 25.68 32.58
CA ALA A 341 0.21 25.59 31.13
C ALA A 341 1.48 26.04 30.36
N ASP A 342 2.36 26.81 31.00
CA ASP A 342 3.65 27.27 30.48
C ASP A 342 4.85 26.42 30.95
N PHE A 343 4.61 25.28 31.61
CA PHE A 343 5.67 24.38 32.07
C PHE A 343 6.57 23.95 30.91
N LEU A 344 7.86 24.28 31.02
CA LEU A 344 8.85 23.99 29.98
C LEU A 344 8.38 24.35 28.56
N ALA A 345 7.72 25.51 28.38
CA ALA A 345 7.05 25.91 27.13
C ALA A 345 7.92 25.85 25.85
N ALA A 346 9.25 25.85 25.98
CA ALA A 346 10.19 25.72 24.86
C ALA A 346 10.58 24.27 24.53
N ALA A 347 10.04 23.28 25.24
CA ALA A 347 10.40 21.88 25.09
C ALA A 347 9.88 21.30 23.76
N PRO A 348 10.71 20.51 23.03
CA PRO A 348 10.24 19.77 21.89
C PRO A 348 9.12 18.78 22.27
N HIS A 349 8.17 18.58 21.34
CA HIS A 349 7.05 17.63 21.46
C HIS A 349 6.00 17.93 22.55
N LEU A 350 6.01 19.12 23.13
CA LEU A 350 5.02 19.54 24.12
C LEU A 350 3.61 19.58 23.50
N ASN A 351 2.68 18.84 24.10
CA ASN A 351 1.24 18.90 23.80
C ASN A 351 0.53 19.94 24.67
N SER A 352 -0.76 20.16 24.42
CA SER A 352 -1.57 21.07 25.25
C SER A 352 -1.74 20.53 26.67
N HIS A 353 -1.55 21.41 27.65
CA HIS A 353 -1.99 21.20 29.03
C HIS A 353 -3.52 21.17 29.05
N ALA A 354 -4.09 20.16 29.71
CA ALA A 354 -5.48 19.78 29.52
C ALA A 354 -6.33 19.83 30.80
N GLY A 355 -5.85 20.29 31.95
CA GLY A 355 -6.64 20.23 33.18
C GLY A 355 -6.25 21.29 34.21
N ALA A 356 -6.62 21.04 35.47
CA ALA A 356 -6.10 21.84 36.59
C ALA A 356 -4.66 21.42 36.96
N THR A 357 -4.32 20.15 36.74
CA THR A 357 -2.99 19.58 36.97
C THR A 357 -2.84 18.39 36.04
N ASP A 358 -1.77 18.37 35.26
CA ASP A 358 -1.45 17.24 34.38
C ASP A 358 -0.19 16.55 34.90
N GLY A 359 -0.05 15.26 34.62
CA GLY A 359 1.24 14.62 34.69
C GLY A 359 2.16 15.17 33.61
N PHE A 360 3.47 15.09 33.81
CA PHE A 360 4.42 15.30 32.72
C PHE A 360 5.44 14.18 32.68
N VAL A 361 5.96 13.93 31.48
CA VAL A 361 7.13 13.09 31.23
C VAL A 361 8.11 13.85 30.36
N ALA A 362 9.37 13.89 30.76
CA ALA A 362 10.41 14.61 30.05
C ALA A 362 11.70 13.80 29.98
N ARG A 363 12.45 14.04 28.91
CA ARG A 363 13.85 13.64 28.81
C ARG A 363 14.71 14.88 28.83
N VAL A 364 15.75 14.84 29.64
CA VAL A 364 16.77 15.88 29.70
C VAL A 364 18.16 15.27 29.56
N THR A 365 19.08 16.05 28.99
CA THR A 365 20.50 15.74 28.91
C THR A 365 21.24 16.62 29.91
N ASP A 366 22.06 16.02 30.78
CA ASP A 366 22.99 16.77 31.63
C ASP A 366 24.14 17.36 30.80
N THR A 367 24.38 18.66 30.94
CA THR A 367 25.49 19.36 30.28
C THR A 367 26.68 19.64 31.21
N ASN A 368 26.64 19.10 32.44
CA ASN A 368 27.54 19.37 33.57
C ASN A 368 27.50 20.80 34.13
N THR A 369 26.80 21.73 33.51
CA THR A 369 26.57 23.07 34.05
C THR A 369 25.09 23.39 34.25
N ALA A 370 24.22 22.63 33.57
CA ALA A 370 22.76 22.71 33.63
C ALA A 370 22.19 21.40 33.03
N PHE A 371 20.89 21.39 32.73
CA PHE A 371 20.28 20.41 31.85
C PHE A 371 19.75 21.06 30.56
N ARG A 372 19.69 20.28 29.49
CA ARG A 372 18.97 20.62 28.25
C ARG A 372 17.75 19.72 28.13
N VAL A 373 16.58 20.30 27.88
CA VAL A 373 15.37 19.52 27.59
C VAL A 373 15.46 18.94 26.17
N ASP A 374 15.39 17.61 26.06
CA ASP A 374 15.35 16.90 24.78
C ASP A 374 13.92 16.84 24.24
N TRP A 375 12.97 16.51 25.12
CA TRP A 375 11.54 16.53 24.84
C TRP A 375 10.76 16.52 26.16
N CYS A 376 9.52 17.02 26.11
CA CYS A 376 8.57 16.97 27.23
C CYS A 376 7.15 16.75 26.69
N ARG A 377 6.31 16.06 27.46
CA ARG A 377 4.88 15.87 27.19
C ARG A 377 4.07 15.95 28.46
N PHE A 378 2.86 16.52 28.35
CA PHE A 378 1.83 16.35 29.37
C PHE A 378 1.13 15.00 29.20
N VAL A 379 0.74 14.43 30.33
CA VAL A 379 0.17 13.10 30.52
C VAL A 379 -1.06 13.29 31.40
N GLY A 380 -2.25 13.25 30.81
CA GLY A 380 -3.47 13.63 31.51
C GLY A 380 -4.48 14.25 30.55
N GLY A 381 -5.73 14.30 30.99
CA GLY A 381 -6.87 14.83 30.26
C GLY A 381 -7.50 16.01 30.98
N SER A 382 -8.83 16.08 30.99
CA SER A 382 -9.58 17.26 31.46
C SER A 382 -9.56 17.50 32.97
N ALA A 383 -8.99 16.60 33.76
CA ALA A 383 -9.10 16.60 35.22
C ALA A 383 -7.71 16.69 35.88
N ALA A 384 -7.58 16.19 37.12
CA ALA A 384 -6.30 16.12 37.80
C ALA A 384 -5.59 14.80 37.44
N ASP A 385 -4.39 14.92 36.91
CA ASP A 385 -3.55 13.79 36.53
C ASP A 385 -2.12 14.04 37.04
N GLN A 386 -1.40 12.98 37.37
CA GLN A 386 -0.01 13.08 37.84
C GLN A 386 0.75 11.80 37.52
N LEU A 387 2.05 11.94 37.27
CA LEU A 387 2.95 10.84 37.03
C LEU A 387 3.79 10.58 38.29
N ASN A 388 3.74 9.35 38.82
CA ASN A 388 4.36 8.97 40.09
C ASN A 388 5.63 8.13 39.90
N ALA A 389 5.72 7.33 38.84
CA ALA A 389 6.83 6.40 38.61
C ALA A 389 7.29 6.33 37.14
N LEU A 390 8.58 6.07 36.95
CA LEU A 390 9.23 5.85 35.65
C LEU A 390 10.27 4.74 35.73
N ASP A 391 10.36 3.91 34.68
CA ASP A 391 11.53 3.04 34.48
C ASP A 391 11.82 2.83 32.98
N LEU A 392 13.09 2.64 32.64
CA LEU A 392 13.54 2.44 31.26
C LEU A 392 13.62 0.95 30.95
N LEU A 393 12.79 0.48 30.01
CA LEU A 393 12.74 -0.92 29.60
C LEU A 393 13.99 -1.32 28.80
N SER A 394 14.29 -2.63 28.79
CA SER A 394 15.43 -3.18 28.04
C SER A 394 15.32 -3.01 26.53
N ASP A 395 14.13 -2.78 26.00
CA ASP A 395 13.87 -2.53 24.57
C ASP A 395 13.95 -1.04 24.18
N GLY A 396 14.36 -0.16 25.12
CA GLY A 396 14.51 1.27 24.88
C GLY A 396 13.22 2.07 24.97
N ARG A 397 12.10 1.47 25.40
CA ARG A 397 10.89 2.21 25.78
C ARG A 397 11.00 2.71 27.23
N LEU A 398 10.40 3.87 27.50
CA LEU A 398 10.22 4.42 28.83
C LEU A 398 8.82 4.04 29.33
N ALA A 399 8.76 3.27 30.40
CA ALA A 399 7.52 3.00 31.10
C ALA A 399 7.26 4.10 32.12
N ALA A 400 5.99 4.50 32.21
CA ALA A 400 5.51 5.57 33.06
C ALA A 400 4.20 5.16 33.71
N GLY A 401 3.99 5.58 34.95
CA GLY A 401 2.71 5.37 35.61
C GLY A 401 2.41 6.42 36.66
N GLY A 402 1.14 6.53 37.00
CA GLY A 402 0.66 7.46 38.02
C GLY A 402 -0.85 7.37 38.17
N THR A 403 -1.49 8.49 38.46
CA THR A 403 -2.95 8.56 38.63
C THR A 403 -3.58 9.49 37.61
N THR A 404 -4.76 9.13 37.14
CA THR A 404 -5.55 9.90 36.20
C THR A 404 -6.99 10.01 36.68
N ALA A 405 -7.55 11.22 36.73
CA ALA A 405 -8.97 11.45 37.05
C ALA A 405 -9.79 11.73 35.79
N SER A 406 -9.26 11.42 34.61
CA SER A 406 -9.92 11.66 33.33
C SER A 406 -9.57 10.62 32.27
N GLY A 407 -10.51 10.37 31.37
CA GLY A 407 -10.29 9.52 30.19
C GLY A 407 -9.88 10.31 28.95
N GLY A 408 -9.39 9.58 27.93
CA GLY A 408 -9.26 10.11 26.56
C GLY A 408 -7.95 10.83 26.22
N TRP A 409 -7.00 10.92 27.16
CA TRP A 409 -5.67 11.49 26.90
C TRP A 409 -4.75 10.55 26.11
N PHE A 410 -5.07 9.25 26.08
CA PHE A 410 -4.56 8.28 25.12
C PHE A 410 -5.71 7.57 24.39
N THR A 411 -5.52 7.26 23.11
CA THR A 411 -6.39 6.28 22.42
C THR A 411 -6.10 4.90 23.00
N PRO A 412 -7.11 4.20 23.56
CA PRO A 412 -6.94 2.86 24.10
C PRO A 412 -6.25 1.95 23.09
N SER A 413 -5.17 1.30 23.52
CA SER A 413 -4.52 0.25 22.73
C SER A 413 -5.40 -1.00 22.73
N PRO A 414 -5.34 -1.88 21.71
CA PRO A 414 -6.01 -3.17 21.78
C PRO A 414 -5.67 -3.90 23.11
N GLY A 415 -6.69 -4.20 23.91
CA GLY A 415 -6.54 -4.80 25.24
C GLY A 415 -6.37 -3.85 26.44
N SER A 416 -6.24 -2.55 26.24
CA SER A 416 -6.17 -1.60 27.36
C SER A 416 -7.52 -1.33 27.98
N GLN A 417 -7.55 -1.05 29.28
CA GLN A 417 -8.75 -0.59 29.98
C GLN A 417 -8.94 0.93 29.82
N PRO A 418 -10.17 1.40 29.55
CA PRO A 418 -10.48 2.81 29.61
C PRO A 418 -10.51 3.30 31.08
N PHE A 419 -10.45 4.62 31.26
CA PHE A 419 -10.73 5.25 32.54
C PHE A 419 -12.15 4.90 33.01
N GLN A 420 -12.28 4.48 34.27
CA GLN A 420 -13.52 4.16 34.95
C GLN A 420 -13.58 4.92 36.28
N GLY A 421 -14.78 5.27 36.72
CA GLY A 421 -14.93 5.86 38.06
C GLY A 421 -14.40 7.29 38.21
N VAL A 422 -13.73 7.53 39.36
CA VAL A 422 -13.37 8.87 39.86
C VAL A 422 -11.89 9.16 39.64
N GLN A 423 -11.02 8.18 39.86
CA GLN A 423 -9.58 8.29 39.70
C GLN A 423 -9.02 6.90 39.48
N ASP A 424 -8.26 6.67 38.43
CA ASP A 424 -7.59 5.41 38.17
C ASP A 424 -6.08 5.55 38.31
N GLY A 425 -5.40 4.44 38.58
CA GLY A 425 -4.00 4.31 38.18
C GLY A 425 -3.90 4.31 36.65
N PHE A 426 -2.75 4.68 36.09
CA PHE A 426 -2.47 4.43 34.68
C PHE A 426 -1.05 3.95 34.49
N ALA A 427 -0.84 3.17 33.43
CA ALA A 427 0.48 2.85 32.92
C ALA A 427 0.56 3.20 31.43
N ALA A 428 1.69 3.73 31.01
CA ALA A 428 1.96 4.14 29.63
C ALA A 428 3.40 3.84 29.22
N LEU A 429 3.60 3.62 27.93
CA LEU A 429 4.90 3.42 27.31
C LEU A 429 5.18 4.51 26.30
N PHE A 430 6.32 5.14 26.44
CA PHE A 430 6.83 6.15 25.52
C PHE A 430 8.08 5.63 24.83
N ASN A 431 8.31 6.04 23.59
CA ASN A 431 9.62 5.91 22.98
C ASN A 431 10.59 6.83 23.73
N ALA A 432 11.63 6.28 24.34
CA ALA A 432 12.54 7.06 25.18
C ALA A 432 13.31 8.14 24.39
N THR A 433 13.47 7.98 23.07
CA THR A 433 14.23 8.92 22.25
C THR A 433 13.41 10.16 21.88
N ASN A 434 12.16 9.99 21.45
CA ASN A 434 11.33 11.09 20.89
C ASN A 434 10.04 11.37 21.69
N GLY A 435 9.81 10.66 22.79
CA GLY A 435 8.64 10.83 23.65
C GLY A 435 7.32 10.38 23.03
N ALA A 436 7.30 9.73 21.86
CA ALA A 436 6.05 9.29 21.25
C ALA A 436 5.37 8.19 22.09
N PRO A 437 4.08 8.33 22.45
CA PRO A 437 3.35 7.28 23.15
C PRO A 437 3.18 6.06 22.23
N SER A 438 3.32 4.86 22.79
CA SER A 438 3.25 3.58 22.08
C SER A 438 2.23 2.61 22.65
N TRP A 439 1.86 2.78 23.92
CA TRP A 439 0.87 1.98 24.62
C TRP A 439 0.43 2.72 25.88
N ALA A 440 -0.82 2.54 26.32
CA ALA A 440 -1.29 2.99 27.62
C ALA A 440 -2.54 2.22 28.05
N THR A 441 -2.77 2.16 29.35
CA THR A 441 -3.97 1.59 29.99
C THR A 441 -4.28 2.32 31.28
N CYS A 442 -5.56 2.42 31.63
CA CYS A 442 -5.97 2.69 33.00
C CYS A 442 -5.93 1.40 33.83
N LEU A 443 -5.80 1.54 35.13
CA LEU A 443 -5.61 0.52 36.15
C LEU A 443 -6.52 0.88 37.32
N GLY A 444 -7.65 0.20 37.45
CA GLY A 444 -8.67 0.62 38.39
C GLY A 444 -10.03 0.02 38.10
N GLY A 445 -11.03 0.57 38.77
CA GLY A 445 -12.44 0.25 38.61
C GLY A 445 -13.30 1.49 38.88
N ALA A 446 -14.44 1.35 39.56
CA ALA A 446 -15.35 2.47 39.74
C ALA A 446 -14.92 3.49 40.81
N ASN A 447 -14.00 3.12 41.71
CA ASN A 447 -13.57 3.95 42.85
C ASN A 447 -12.25 4.66 42.55
N ALA A 448 -11.60 5.20 43.59
CA ALA A 448 -10.28 5.80 43.45
C ALA A 448 -9.22 4.70 43.44
N ASP A 449 -8.28 4.74 42.51
CA ASP A 449 -7.18 3.80 42.39
C ASP A 449 -5.90 4.56 42.07
N GLN A 450 -4.76 4.03 42.49
CA GLN A 450 -3.48 4.70 42.35
C GLN A 450 -2.36 3.74 41.99
N LEU A 451 -1.59 4.09 40.96
CA LEU A 451 -0.28 3.51 40.74
C LEU A 451 0.76 4.37 41.46
N ALA A 452 1.48 3.75 42.41
CA ALA A 452 2.54 4.37 43.19
C ALA A 452 3.94 4.06 42.65
N ALA A 453 4.17 2.82 42.19
CA ALA A 453 5.48 2.38 41.72
C ALA A 453 5.44 1.60 40.41
N LEU A 454 6.58 1.63 39.72
CA LEU A 454 6.85 0.86 38.52
C LEU A 454 8.28 0.32 38.57
N ALA A 455 8.47 -0.94 38.18
CA ALA A 455 9.79 -1.56 38.07
C ALA A 455 9.94 -2.36 36.78
N ARG A 456 11.03 -2.15 36.05
CA ARG A 456 11.35 -2.91 34.83
C ARG A 456 11.46 -4.40 35.13
N ALA A 457 10.73 -5.22 34.38
CA ALA A 457 10.83 -6.66 34.38
C ALA A 457 11.28 -7.17 32.99
N PRO A 458 11.76 -8.41 32.86
CA PRO A 458 12.04 -8.96 31.55
C PRO A 458 10.75 -9.09 30.73
N HIS A 459 10.82 -8.57 29.51
CA HIS A 459 9.69 -8.50 28.58
C HIS A 459 8.49 -7.64 29.07
N GLY A 460 8.71 -6.74 30.04
CA GLY A 460 7.63 -5.92 30.59
C GLY A 460 8.02 -5.02 31.75
N PHE A 461 7.08 -4.74 32.64
CA PHE A 461 7.27 -4.00 33.88
C PHE A 461 6.21 -4.38 34.91
N ILE A 462 6.54 -4.24 36.19
CA ILE A 462 5.61 -4.41 37.29
C ILE A 462 5.04 -3.05 37.65
N THR A 463 3.74 -2.99 37.88
CA THR A 463 3.08 -1.83 38.48
C THR A 463 2.63 -2.20 39.88
N ALA A 464 2.73 -1.26 40.82
CA ALA A 464 2.24 -1.46 42.17
C ALA A 464 1.56 -0.20 42.70
N GLY A 465 0.63 -0.38 43.64
CA GLY A 465 -0.14 0.74 44.16
C GLY A 465 -1.26 0.34 45.10
N THR A 466 -2.31 1.17 45.13
CA THR A 466 -3.52 0.98 45.93
C THR A 466 -4.74 0.94 45.03
N THR A 467 -5.71 0.09 45.39
CA THR A 467 -7.01 0.04 44.75
C THR A 467 -8.11 0.11 45.79
N PHE A 468 -9.12 0.95 45.54
CA PHE A 468 -10.35 0.99 46.33
C PHE A 468 -11.53 0.35 45.58
N SER A 469 -11.26 -0.17 44.40
CA SER A 469 -12.25 -0.71 43.48
C SER A 469 -12.41 -2.21 43.71
N PRO A 470 -13.58 -2.68 44.18
CA PRO A 470 -13.83 -4.11 44.30
C PRO A 470 -13.84 -4.77 42.93
N ASP A 471 -14.16 -4.04 41.85
CA ASP A 471 -14.22 -4.48 40.46
C ASP A 471 -12.88 -4.39 39.70
N TRP A 472 -11.75 -4.34 40.42
CA TRP A 472 -10.42 -4.20 39.83
C TRP A 472 -10.10 -5.23 38.73
N VAL A 473 -9.57 -4.74 37.62
CA VAL A 473 -9.14 -5.55 36.47
C VAL A 473 -7.65 -5.93 36.57
N GLY A 474 -7.36 -7.08 37.19
CA GLY A 474 -6.01 -7.67 37.27
C GLY A 474 -5.96 -9.20 37.25
N GLY A 475 -7.13 -9.84 37.42
CA GLY A 475 -7.29 -11.30 37.41
C GLY A 475 -6.77 -11.95 38.70
N GLY A 476 -7.69 -12.57 39.47
CA GLY A 476 -7.32 -13.73 40.28
C GLY A 476 -7.53 -13.71 41.80
N PHE A 477 -8.27 -12.78 42.40
CA PHE A 477 -8.66 -12.91 43.82
C PHE A 477 -10.16 -12.65 43.98
N TRP A 478 -10.95 -13.71 43.93
CA TRP A 478 -12.39 -13.67 44.16
C TRP A 478 -12.80 -14.91 44.95
N ASP A 479 -12.26 -15.08 46.15
CA ASP A 479 -12.86 -16.00 47.11
C ASP A 479 -14.06 -15.34 47.82
N GLU A 480 -14.84 -16.16 48.51
CA GLU A 480 -16.20 -15.86 48.96
C GLU A 480 -16.27 -14.81 50.09
N TRP A 481 -15.13 -14.43 50.68
CA TRP A 481 -15.05 -13.54 51.85
C TRP A 481 -15.03 -12.03 51.53
N THR A 482 -14.53 -11.63 50.35
CA THR A 482 -14.43 -10.20 49.96
C THR A 482 -15.70 -9.64 49.31
N LYS A 483 -16.75 -10.45 49.18
CA LYS A 483 -18.07 -10.05 48.65
C LYS A 483 -19.02 -9.48 49.68
N ASP A 484 -18.65 -9.45 50.96
CA ASP A 484 -19.57 -9.04 51.99
C ASP A 484 -19.87 -7.53 51.84
N PRO A 485 -21.09 -7.15 51.39
CA PRO A 485 -21.46 -5.76 51.17
C PRO A 485 -21.57 -4.98 52.48
N ASP A 486 -21.49 -5.64 53.64
CA ASP A 486 -21.63 -5.02 54.95
C ASP A 486 -20.37 -4.25 55.40
N TYR A 487 -19.23 -4.38 54.70
CA TYR A 487 -17.94 -3.86 55.20
C TYR A 487 -17.46 -2.50 54.58
N GLY A 488 -18.08 -1.93 53.54
CA GLY A 488 -17.72 -0.59 52.99
C GLY A 488 -16.56 -0.57 51.95
N PRO A 489 -16.09 0.60 51.48
CA PRO A 489 -14.98 0.66 50.50
C PRO A 489 -13.62 0.35 51.17
N PHE A 490 -12.97 -0.75 50.79
CA PHE A 490 -11.64 -1.17 51.29
C PHE A 490 -10.51 -0.63 50.43
N SER A 491 -9.31 -0.47 51.00
CA SER A 491 -8.08 -0.21 50.24
C SER A 491 -7.23 -1.47 50.22
N PHE A 492 -6.93 -2.00 49.05
CA PHE A 492 -5.97 -3.08 48.88
C PHE A 492 -4.69 -2.58 48.22
N GLY A 493 -3.55 -3.09 48.67
CA GLY A 493 -2.32 -2.99 47.90
C GLY A 493 -2.38 -3.95 46.71
N PHE A 494 -1.84 -3.54 45.56
CA PHE A 494 -1.69 -4.44 44.42
C PHE A 494 -0.28 -4.39 43.84
N ALA A 495 0.12 -5.49 43.21
CA ALA A 495 1.20 -5.53 42.23
C ALA A 495 0.80 -6.42 41.05
N ALA A 496 1.07 -5.94 39.84
CA ALA A 496 0.73 -6.64 38.61
C ALA A 496 1.90 -6.57 37.63
N LEU A 497 2.25 -7.72 37.04
CA LEU A 497 3.21 -7.77 35.95
C LEU A 497 2.52 -7.44 34.63
N TRP A 498 2.96 -6.37 33.99
CA TRP A 498 2.54 -5.97 32.66
C TRP A 498 3.57 -6.46 31.66
N GLN A 499 3.14 -7.36 30.80
CA GLN A 499 3.84 -7.70 29.57
C GLN A 499 3.06 -7.04 28.44
N PRO A 500 3.23 -5.72 28.21
CA PRO A 500 2.73 -5.11 26.99
C PRO A 500 3.45 -5.83 25.88
N GLY A 501 2.75 -6.78 25.25
CA GLY A 501 3.33 -7.74 24.31
C GLY A 501 4.34 -7.04 23.42
N ALA A 502 5.50 -7.67 23.22
CA ALA A 502 6.55 -7.14 22.35
C ALA A 502 5.86 -6.56 21.09
N PRO A 503 6.14 -5.30 20.73
CA PRO A 503 5.38 -4.66 19.67
C PRO A 503 5.37 -5.62 18.46
N ILE A 504 4.18 -5.87 17.92
CA ILE A 504 3.99 -6.90 16.91
C ILE A 504 4.46 -6.27 15.60
N ALA A 505 5.51 -6.84 15.02
CA ALA A 505 6.01 -6.42 13.72
C ALA A 505 4.87 -6.44 12.71
N PRO A 506 4.82 -5.49 11.75
CA PRO A 506 3.70 -5.40 10.86
C PRO A 506 3.57 -6.68 10.03
N ALA A 507 2.34 -7.13 9.79
CA ALA A 507 2.05 -8.25 8.91
C ALA A 507 0.87 -7.87 8.01
N PHE A 508 0.98 -8.14 6.71
CA PHE A 508 -0.11 -7.85 5.79
C PHE A 508 -1.26 -8.82 6.01
N THR A 509 -2.46 -8.29 6.25
CA THR A 509 -3.73 -9.03 6.25
C THR A 509 -4.41 -8.95 4.88
N ALA A 510 -4.09 -7.94 4.09
CA ALA A 510 -4.45 -7.85 2.68
C ALA A 510 -3.30 -7.23 1.89
N GLU A 511 -2.84 -7.96 0.87
CA GLU A 511 -1.77 -7.52 -0.02
C GLU A 511 -2.34 -6.96 -1.35
N PRO A 512 -1.64 -6.01 -2.00
CA PRO A 512 -2.11 -5.40 -3.25
C PRO A 512 -2.24 -6.43 -4.37
N ALA A 513 -3.41 -6.57 -4.99
CA ALA A 513 -3.64 -7.48 -6.12
C ALA A 513 -3.19 -6.90 -7.46
N ASP A 514 -2.80 -7.79 -8.39
CA ASP A 514 -2.52 -7.43 -9.78
C ASP A 514 -3.74 -6.74 -10.40
N ARG A 515 -3.50 -5.79 -11.29
CA ARG A 515 -4.56 -5.00 -11.93
C ARG A 515 -4.36 -4.97 -13.42
N THR A 516 -5.45 -5.16 -14.15
CA THR A 516 -5.53 -4.87 -15.58
C THR A 516 -6.50 -3.73 -15.79
N VAL A 517 -6.03 -2.62 -16.35
CA VAL A 517 -6.86 -1.44 -16.61
C VAL A 517 -6.60 -0.91 -18.01
N GLN A 518 -7.57 -0.20 -18.57
CA GLN A 518 -7.37 0.53 -19.81
C GLN A 518 -6.49 1.76 -19.57
N GLU A 519 -5.64 2.09 -20.52
CA GLU A 519 -4.89 3.35 -20.51
C GLU A 519 -5.83 4.55 -20.26
N GLY A 520 -5.45 5.44 -19.34
CA GLY A 520 -6.25 6.60 -18.95
C GLY A 520 -7.33 6.32 -17.89
N ALA A 521 -7.52 5.06 -17.48
CA ALA A 521 -8.43 4.72 -16.38
C ALA A 521 -7.78 4.91 -15.00
N SER A 522 -8.61 5.12 -13.98
CA SER A 522 -8.15 5.15 -12.58
C SER A 522 -7.86 3.73 -12.07
N VAL A 523 -6.72 3.55 -11.40
CA VAL A 523 -6.31 2.30 -10.75
C VAL A 523 -6.08 2.52 -9.26
N THR A 524 -6.49 1.56 -8.44
CA THR A 524 -6.27 1.57 -6.99
C THR A 524 -5.61 0.27 -6.53
N PHE A 525 -4.46 0.39 -5.90
CA PHE A 525 -3.84 -0.67 -5.11
C PHE A 525 -4.16 -0.44 -3.63
N SER A 526 -4.55 -1.50 -2.93
CA SER A 526 -4.92 -1.45 -1.52
C SER A 526 -4.04 -2.40 -0.74
N ALA A 527 -3.60 -1.98 0.43
CA ALA A 527 -2.88 -2.81 1.37
C ALA A 527 -3.38 -2.57 2.79
N ALA A 528 -3.58 -3.64 3.54
CA ALA A 528 -3.95 -3.60 4.95
C ALA A 528 -2.97 -4.45 5.74
N ALA A 529 -2.52 -3.92 6.87
CA ALA A 529 -1.63 -4.61 7.78
C ALA A 529 -2.16 -4.56 9.22
N THR A 530 -1.84 -5.60 9.97
CA THR A 530 -1.91 -5.64 11.43
C THR A 530 -0.52 -5.40 12.00
N GLY A 531 -0.45 -5.18 13.31
CA GLY A 531 0.77 -4.87 14.04
C GLY A 531 0.48 -3.80 15.08
N THR A 532 1.43 -3.59 16.01
CA THR A 532 1.28 -2.54 17.03
C THR A 532 1.27 -1.16 16.38
N ALA A 533 0.27 -0.35 16.69
CA ALA A 533 0.15 1.02 16.18
C ALA A 533 1.20 1.97 16.82
N PRO A 534 1.55 3.10 16.18
CA PRO A 534 1.13 3.54 14.84
C PRO A 534 1.80 2.74 13.72
N LEU A 535 1.03 2.45 12.65
CA LEU A 535 1.53 1.82 11.42
C LEU A 535 1.82 2.90 10.37
N PHE A 536 3.04 2.92 9.82
CA PHE A 536 3.45 3.85 8.77
C PHE A 536 3.58 3.11 7.43
N TYR A 537 2.76 3.48 6.46
CA TYR A 537 2.73 2.91 5.12
C TYR A 537 3.62 3.72 4.17
N ARG A 538 4.28 3.05 3.22
CA ARG A 538 5.03 3.67 2.12
C ARG A 538 4.96 2.80 0.87
N TRP A 539 4.38 3.34 -0.20
CA TRP A 539 4.30 2.64 -1.49
C TRP A 539 5.61 2.71 -2.28
N GLN A 540 5.83 1.68 -3.10
CA GLN A 540 6.97 1.55 -4.00
C GLN A 540 6.50 1.20 -5.41
N ARG A 541 7.21 1.70 -6.42
CA ARG A 541 7.09 1.31 -7.83
C ARG A 541 8.42 0.72 -8.29
N ASN A 542 8.40 -0.50 -8.80
CA ASN A 542 9.61 -1.22 -9.24
C ASN A 542 10.73 -1.24 -8.17
N GLY A 543 10.33 -1.39 -6.89
CA GLY A 543 11.24 -1.37 -5.73
C GLY A 543 11.67 0.02 -5.26
N ALA A 544 11.39 1.10 -6.01
CA ALA A 544 11.73 2.46 -5.62
C ALA A 544 10.56 3.14 -4.86
N PRO A 545 10.81 3.85 -3.75
CA PRO A 545 9.75 4.48 -2.96
C PRO A 545 9.07 5.65 -3.68
N LEU A 546 7.74 5.75 -3.54
CA LEU A 546 6.93 6.86 -4.03
C LEU A 546 6.76 7.91 -2.92
N ALA A 547 7.21 9.15 -3.17
CA ALA A 547 7.13 10.22 -2.20
C ALA A 547 5.67 10.60 -1.88
N GLY A 548 5.34 10.77 -0.59
CA GLY A 548 4.02 11.18 -0.12
C GLY A 548 2.92 10.11 -0.17
N ALA A 549 3.20 8.93 -0.75
CA ALA A 549 2.24 7.84 -0.82
C ALA A 549 2.23 7.01 0.49
N THR A 550 1.57 7.55 1.52
CA THR A 550 1.53 6.97 2.89
C THR A 550 0.16 6.48 3.35
N ALA A 551 -0.85 6.50 2.48
CA ALA A 551 -2.17 5.96 2.76
C ALA A 551 -2.23 4.44 2.50
N THR A 552 -3.23 3.77 3.06
CA THR A 552 -3.52 2.34 2.82
C THR A 552 -3.94 2.05 1.38
N ASN A 553 -4.37 3.08 0.63
CA ASN A 553 -4.71 3.00 -0.78
C ASN A 553 -3.80 3.91 -1.61
N LEU A 554 -3.24 3.37 -2.70
CA LEU A 554 -2.57 4.12 -3.76
C LEU A 554 -3.49 4.22 -4.97
N THR A 555 -3.95 5.42 -5.30
CA THR A 555 -4.83 5.67 -6.45
C THR A 555 -4.20 6.67 -7.40
N PHE A 556 -4.18 6.36 -8.69
CA PHE A 556 -3.69 7.23 -9.75
C PHE A 556 -4.32 6.85 -11.10
N THR A 557 -4.12 7.68 -12.13
CA THR A 557 -4.54 7.39 -13.51
C THR A 557 -3.44 6.62 -14.21
N ALA A 558 -3.75 5.43 -14.75
CA ALA A 558 -2.77 4.57 -15.40
C ALA A 558 -2.35 5.15 -16.77
N ALA A 559 -1.04 5.28 -16.98
CA ALA A 559 -0.45 5.60 -18.28
C ALA A 559 0.13 4.33 -18.93
N TYR A 560 0.30 4.30 -20.25
CA TYR A 560 0.91 3.15 -20.92
C TYR A 560 2.35 2.87 -20.44
N ALA A 561 3.10 3.89 -20.02
CA ALA A 561 4.42 3.73 -19.41
C ALA A 561 4.41 3.00 -18.05
N ASP A 562 3.22 2.81 -17.46
CA ASP A 562 3.03 2.01 -16.25
C ASP A 562 2.79 0.52 -16.55
N ASP A 563 2.67 0.13 -17.84
CA ASP A 563 2.52 -1.27 -18.24
C ASP A 563 3.74 -2.09 -17.81
N GLY A 564 3.49 -3.23 -17.17
CA GLY A 564 4.52 -4.09 -16.62
C GLY A 564 5.18 -3.56 -15.33
N ALA A 565 4.80 -2.37 -14.83
CA ALA A 565 5.30 -1.87 -13.56
C ALA A 565 4.73 -2.67 -12.39
N THR A 566 5.53 -2.80 -11.33
CA THR A 566 5.14 -3.51 -10.10
C THR A 566 4.98 -2.54 -8.94
N TYR A 567 3.94 -2.75 -8.12
CA TYR A 567 3.60 -1.91 -6.98
C TYR A 567 3.59 -2.73 -5.70
N ALA A 568 4.40 -2.32 -4.72
CA ALA A 568 4.49 -2.96 -3.41
C ALA A 568 4.31 -1.91 -2.30
N CYS A 569 3.86 -2.34 -1.14
CA CYS A 569 3.76 -1.49 0.04
C CYS A 569 4.74 -1.97 1.12
N THR A 570 5.44 -1.05 1.75
CA THR A 570 6.17 -1.31 3.00
C THR A 570 5.42 -0.69 4.16
N VAL A 571 5.17 -1.49 5.20
CA VAL A 571 4.61 -1.02 6.46
C VAL A 571 5.67 -1.13 7.55
N SER A 572 5.75 -0.11 8.41
CA SER A 572 6.69 -0.07 9.53
C SER A 572 6.01 0.34 10.83
N ASN A 573 6.54 -0.15 11.94
CA ASN A 573 6.28 0.34 13.29
C ASN A 573 7.55 0.20 14.13
N LEU A 574 7.44 0.39 15.45
CA LEU A 574 8.57 0.27 16.38
C LEU A 574 9.23 -1.13 16.39
N ALA A 575 8.50 -2.18 16.03
CA ALA A 575 8.98 -3.56 16.08
C ALA A 575 9.67 -4.04 14.81
N GLY A 576 9.44 -3.38 13.68
CA GLY A 576 10.05 -3.78 12.43
C GLY A 576 9.33 -3.26 11.19
N THR A 577 9.68 -3.88 10.07
CA THR A 577 9.16 -3.56 8.74
C THR A 577 8.70 -4.83 8.05
N ALA A 578 7.62 -4.74 7.29
CA ALA A 578 7.19 -5.77 6.35
C ALA A 578 6.95 -5.16 4.98
N THR A 579 7.31 -5.91 3.94
CA THR A 579 7.06 -5.55 2.55
C THR A 579 6.09 -6.54 1.95
N SER A 580 5.02 -6.05 1.32
CA SER A 580 4.02 -6.90 0.67
C SER A 580 4.60 -7.59 -0.55
N ARG A 581 3.89 -8.57 -1.12
CA ARG A 581 4.14 -8.94 -2.53
C ARG A 581 4.05 -7.73 -3.46
N ALA A 582 4.72 -7.84 -4.59
CA ALA A 582 4.66 -6.84 -5.66
C ALA A 582 3.51 -7.18 -6.62
N ALA A 583 2.57 -6.25 -6.78
CA ALA A 583 1.43 -6.37 -7.67
C ALA A 583 1.77 -5.87 -9.07
N LEU A 584 1.50 -6.66 -10.11
CA LEU A 584 1.70 -6.28 -11.50
C LEU A 584 0.56 -5.38 -11.99
N LEU A 585 0.91 -4.27 -12.64
CA LEU A 585 -0.01 -3.48 -13.42
C LEU A 585 0.12 -3.82 -14.91
N THR A 586 -0.96 -4.32 -15.50
CA THR A 586 -1.09 -4.48 -16.94
C THR A 586 -1.98 -3.36 -17.48
N VAL A 587 -1.45 -2.54 -18.36
CA VAL A 587 -2.19 -1.44 -18.98
C VAL A 587 -2.55 -1.85 -20.41
N ILE A 588 -3.85 -1.98 -20.67
CA ILE A 588 -4.34 -2.26 -22.02
C ILE A 588 -4.15 -0.98 -22.84
N PRO A 589 -3.28 -0.99 -23.86
CA PRO A 589 -3.06 0.17 -24.69
C PRO A 589 -4.33 0.52 -25.47
N MET A 590 -4.61 1.82 -25.59
CA MET A 590 -5.77 2.32 -26.33
C MET A 590 -5.36 2.92 -27.68
N GLY A 591 -6.23 2.80 -28.68
CA GLY A 591 -6.08 3.36 -30.02
C GLY A 591 -7.40 3.95 -30.54
N THR A 592 -7.37 4.40 -31.79
CA THR A 592 -8.48 5.09 -32.44
C THR A 592 -8.74 4.52 -33.83
N LEU A 593 -10.02 4.36 -34.18
CA LEU A 593 -10.46 3.96 -35.51
C LEU A 593 -11.40 5.01 -36.10
N THR A 594 -11.07 5.52 -37.28
CA THR A 594 -11.94 6.41 -38.06
C THR A 594 -12.45 5.67 -39.29
N VAL A 595 -13.76 5.52 -39.42
CA VAL A 595 -14.40 4.92 -40.60
C VAL A 595 -15.17 5.99 -41.36
N THR A 596 -14.72 6.24 -42.60
CA THR A 596 -15.38 7.18 -43.52
C THR A 596 -16.29 6.39 -44.46
N LEU A 597 -17.58 6.66 -44.39
CA LEU A 597 -18.57 6.06 -45.28
C LEU A 597 -18.86 6.98 -46.47
N THR A 598 -18.93 6.40 -47.67
CA THR A 598 -19.20 7.14 -48.91
C THR A 598 -20.23 6.40 -49.77
N PRO A 599 -20.96 7.09 -50.68
CA PRO A 599 -21.02 8.54 -50.88
C PRO A 599 -21.88 9.25 -49.83
N ALA A 600 -21.84 10.59 -49.79
CA ALA A 600 -22.56 11.40 -48.80
C ALA A 600 -24.08 11.11 -48.77
N ASP A 601 -24.68 10.78 -49.91
CA ASP A 601 -26.10 10.41 -50.01
C ASP A 601 -26.43 9.12 -49.24
N ALA A 602 -25.54 8.13 -49.23
CA ALA A 602 -25.71 6.91 -48.46
C ALA A 602 -25.62 7.21 -46.95
N VAL A 603 -24.68 8.09 -46.56
CA VAL A 603 -24.54 8.56 -45.17
C VAL A 603 -25.79 9.31 -44.71
N ALA A 604 -26.32 10.23 -45.53
CA ALA A 604 -27.54 10.97 -45.25
C ALA A 604 -28.78 10.06 -45.10
N ARG A 605 -28.77 8.87 -45.72
CA ARG A 605 -29.83 7.86 -45.63
C ARG A 605 -29.61 6.82 -44.52
N GLY A 606 -28.57 6.96 -43.72
CA GLY A 606 -28.35 6.12 -42.53
C GLY A 606 -27.38 4.96 -42.73
N ALA A 607 -26.42 5.08 -43.66
CA ALA A 607 -25.25 4.19 -43.68
C ALA A 607 -24.48 4.31 -42.36
N ARG A 608 -24.16 3.16 -41.75
CA ARG A 608 -23.49 3.04 -40.46
C ARG A 608 -22.56 1.83 -40.43
N TRP A 609 -21.58 1.89 -39.55
CA TRP A 609 -20.62 0.81 -39.30
C TRP A 609 -20.67 0.36 -37.84
N ARG A 610 -20.13 -0.81 -37.53
CA ARG A 610 -20.00 -1.32 -36.15
C ARG A 610 -18.80 -2.25 -35.99
N LEU A 611 -18.37 -2.45 -34.76
CA LEU A 611 -17.33 -3.42 -34.40
C LEU A 611 -17.95 -4.74 -33.92
N ASP A 612 -17.33 -5.85 -34.32
CA ASP A 612 -17.53 -7.24 -33.86
C ASP A 612 -18.99 -7.73 -33.80
N GLY A 613 -19.89 -7.09 -34.54
CA GLY A 613 -21.30 -7.50 -34.63
C GLY A 613 -22.16 -7.19 -33.39
N VAL A 614 -21.59 -6.72 -32.28
CA VAL A 614 -22.28 -6.51 -30.99
C VAL A 614 -22.37 -5.02 -30.61
N SER A 615 -21.45 -4.17 -31.10
CA SER A 615 -21.46 -2.73 -30.81
C SER A 615 -22.62 -1.98 -31.51
N PRO A 616 -23.08 -0.84 -30.94
CA PRO A 616 -24.10 -0.01 -31.59
C PRO A 616 -23.62 0.48 -32.96
N TRP A 617 -24.57 0.68 -33.88
CA TRP A 617 -24.27 1.21 -35.21
C TRP A 617 -23.81 2.68 -35.12
N LEU A 618 -22.56 2.93 -35.50
CA LEU A 618 -21.92 4.24 -35.49
C LEU A 618 -22.09 4.93 -36.85
N PRO A 619 -22.33 6.26 -36.87
CA PRO A 619 -22.25 7.04 -38.10
C PRO A 619 -20.81 7.06 -38.65
N SER A 620 -20.64 7.51 -39.90
CA SER A 620 -19.31 7.88 -40.42
C SER A 620 -18.60 8.80 -39.43
N GLY A 621 -17.41 8.42 -38.97
CA GLY A 621 -16.75 9.12 -37.87
C GLY A 621 -15.74 8.25 -37.11
N THR A 622 -15.37 8.72 -35.92
CA THR A 622 -14.26 8.18 -35.13
C THR A 622 -14.75 7.50 -33.86
N ALA A 623 -14.23 6.31 -33.57
CA ALA A 623 -14.30 5.64 -32.28
C ALA A 623 -12.93 5.71 -31.59
N THR A 624 -12.90 6.30 -30.40
CA THR A 624 -11.71 6.44 -29.56
C THR A 624 -11.75 5.44 -28.39
N ASN A 625 -10.63 5.29 -27.67
CA ASN A 625 -10.49 4.39 -26.52
C ASN A 625 -10.79 2.92 -26.85
N LEU A 626 -10.38 2.49 -28.04
CA LEU A 626 -10.46 1.09 -28.44
C LEU A 626 -9.21 0.36 -27.95
N PRO A 627 -9.32 -0.77 -27.24
CA PRO A 627 -8.19 -1.64 -26.97
C PRO A 627 -7.38 -1.94 -28.24
N ALA A 628 -6.06 -1.93 -28.17
CA ALA A 628 -5.27 -2.34 -29.33
C ALA A 628 -5.54 -3.81 -29.66
N GLY A 629 -5.72 -4.11 -30.96
CA GLY A 629 -5.98 -5.46 -31.45
C GLY A 629 -6.81 -5.50 -32.73
N SER A 630 -7.14 -6.72 -33.15
CA SER A 630 -7.89 -7.00 -34.37
C SER A 630 -9.40 -6.91 -34.15
N TYR A 631 -10.06 -6.14 -35.00
CA TYR A 631 -11.51 -5.96 -35.03
C TYR A 631 -12.14 -6.43 -36.33
N THR A 632 -13.42 -6.79 -36.27
CA THR A 632 -14.27 -6.95 -37.47
C THR A 632 -15.15 -5.71 -37.64
N VAL A 633 -15.02 -5.02 -38.76
CA VAL A 633 -15.85 -3.85 -39.10
C VAL A 633 -16.99 -4.28 -40.02
N GLY A 634 -18.22 -4.24 -39.50
CA GLY A 634 -19.44 -4.53 -40.24
C GLY A 634 -20.16 -3.26 -40.70
N PHE A 635 -20.91 -3.36 -41.80
CA PHE A 635 -21.68 -2.28 -42.41
C PHE A 635 -23.17 -2.64 -42.47
N ASN A 636 -24.08 -1.71 -42.19
CA ASN A 636 -25.52 -2.02 -42.16
C ASN A 636 -26.07 -2.12 -43.58
N ALA A 637 -27.07 -2.98 -43.77
CA ALA A 637 -27.84 -3.00 -45.00
C ALA A 637 -28.66 -1.70 -45.15
N LEU A 638 -28.68 -1.15 -46.35
CA LEU A 638 -29.38 0.10 -46.67
C LEU A 638 -30.20 -0.11 -47.95
N ALA A 639 -31.50 0.20 -47.92
CA ALA A 639 -32.39 -0.03 -49.06
C ALA A 639 -31.94 0.76 -50.31
N GLY A 640 -31.80 0.07 -51.45
CA GLY A 640 -31.31 0.66 -52.71
C GLY A 640 -29.78 0.77 -52.81
N TRP A 641 -29.04 0.28 -51.82
CA TRP A 641 -27.57 0.29 -51.80
C TRP A 641 -27.03 -1.11 -51.49
N LEU A 642 -25.93 -1.48 -52.14
CA LEU A 642 -25.09 -2.61 -51.76
C LEU A 642 -24.13 -2.11 -50.68
N ALA A 643 -24.22 -2.70 -49.50
CA ALA A 643 -23.29 -2.43 -48.41
C ALA A 643 -21.90 -3.01 -48.75
N PRO A 644 -20.81 -2.37 -48.31
CA PRO A 644 -19.47 -2.95 -48.39
C PRO A 644 -19.41 -4.30 -47.69
N ALA A 645 -18.54 -5.19 -48.17
CA ALA A 645 -18.24 -6.43 -47.46
C ALA A 645 -17.65 -6.11 -46.07
N PRO A 646 -18.00 -6.87 -45.02
CA PRO A 646 -17.36 -6.72 -43.72
C PRO A 646 -15.84 -6.88 -43.82
N LEU A 647 -15.10 -6.01 -43.14
CA LEU A 647 -13.64 -6.10 -43.06
C LEU A 647 -13.27 -6.87 -41.80
N ALA A 648 -12.63 -8.03 -41.96
CA ALA A 648 -12.07 -8.81 -40.85
C ALA A 648 -10.57 -8.50 -40.70
N GLY A 649 -10.04 -8.60 -39.47
CA GLY A 649 -8.61 -8.41 -39.21
C GLY A 649 -8.16 -6.95 -39.21
N VAL A 650 -9.04 -6.01 -38.83
CA VAL A 650 -8.69 -4.58 -38.75
C VAL A 650 -7.88 -4.33 -37.49
N GLU A 651 -6.57 -4.18 -37.63
CA GLU A 651 -5.63 -3.97 -36.52
C GLU A 651 -5.59 -2.51 -36.05
N VAL A 652 -6.08 -2.24 -34.84
CA VAL A 652 -5.94 -0.94 -34.17
C VAL A 652 -4.70 -0.98 -33.28
N ALA A 653 -3.72 -0.10 -33.52
CA ALA A 653 -2.49 -0.01 -32.74
C ALA A 653 -2.57 1.03 -31.61
N HIS A 654 -1.73 0.87 -30.58
CA HIS A 654 -1.58 1.81 -29.46
C HIS A 654 -1.29 3.23 -29.95
N ALA A 655 -2.01 4.22 -29.41
CA ALA A 655 -1.88 5.65 -29.71
C ALA A 655 -1.97 6.02 -31.21
N ALA A 656 -2.42 5.09 -32.06
CA ALA A 656 -2.56 5.30 -33.49
C ALA A 656 -4.02 5.55 -33.86
N THR A 657 -4.20 6.33 -34.93
CA THR A 657 -5.50 6.49 -35.60
C THR A 657 -5.46 5.72 -36.92
N LEU A 658 -6.16 4.60 -36.99
CA LEU A 658 -6.38 3.91 -38.25
C LEU A 658 -7.55 4.54 -38.99
N ALA A 659 -7.39 4.84 -40.27
CA ALA A 659 -8.45 5.38 -41.11
C ALA A 659 -8.87 4.34 -42.16
N LEU A 660 -10.16 4.04 -42.22
CA LEU A 660 -10.78 3.17 -43.22
C LEU A 660 -11.78 3.96 -44.06
N GLN A 661 -11.89 3.59 -45.33
CA GLN A 661 -12.94 4.05 -46.22
C GLN A 661 -13.80 2.88 -46.66
N ALA A 662 -15.12 3.04 -46.61
CA ALA A 662 -16.06 2.03 -47.06
C ALA A 662 -17.15 2.66 -47.93
N ALA A 663 -17.28 2.14 -49.15
CA ALA A 663 -18.17 2.70 -50.17
C ALA A 663 -19.42 1.84 -50.33
N TYR A 664 -20.58 2.44 -50.08
CA TYR A 664 -21.88 1.90 -50.48
C TYR A 664 -22.06 2.15 -51.98
N THR A 665 -22.38 1.11 -52.73
CA THR A 665 -22.62 1.23 -54.16
C THR A 665 -24.13 1.26 -54.41
N PRO A 666 -24.64 2.23 -55.20
CA PRO A 666 -26.06 2.26 -55.51
C PRO A 666 -26.42 1.03 -56.33
N ILE A 667 -27.51 0.36 -55.97
CA ILE A 667 -28.05 -0.71 -56.80
C ILE A 667 -28.68 -0.04 -58.02
N LEU A 668 -28.03 -0.19 -59.17
CA LEU A 668 -28.51 0.41 -60.40
C LEU A 668 -29.85 -0.24 -60.81
N PRO A 669 -30.78 0.54 -61.35
CA PRO A 669 -32.04 0.01 -61.86
C PRO A 669 -31.80 -1.01 -62.97
N GLU A 670 -32.48 -2.16 -62.90
CA GLU A 670 -32.57 -3.08 -64.05
C GLU A 670 -33.50 -2.48 -65.11
N ALA A 671 -33.09 -2.55 -66.38
CA ALA A 671 -33.86 -2.07 -67.52
C ALA A 671 -34.28 -3.25 -68.40
N ASP A 672 -35.57 -3.57 -68.40
CA ASP A 672 -36.15 -4.56 -69.31
C ASP A 672 -36.42 -3.88 -70.66
N ARG A 673 -35.92 -4.46 -71.75
CA ARG A 673 -36.06 -3.90 -73.09
C ARG A 673 -37.14 -4.62 -73.89
N ALA A 674 -38.04 -3.88 -74.51
CA ALA A 674 -39.03 -4.39 -75.47
C ALA A 674 -38.93 -3.61 -76.80
N VAL A 675 -39.02 -4.30 -77.94
CA VAL A 675 -38.98 -3.71 -79.28
C VAL A 675 -40.27 -4.05 -80.02
N ALA A 676 -40.99 -3.05 -80.52
CA ALA A 676 -42.23 -3.23 -81.26
C ALA A 676 -42.27 -2.27 -82.47
N GLY A 677 -42.13 -2.82 -83.69
CA GLY A 677 -42.03 -2.02 -84.91
C GLY A 677 -40.79 -1.11 -84.91
N THR A 678 -40.96 0.17 -85.21
CA THR A 678 -39.88 1.18 -85.15
C THR A 678 -39.65 1.72 -83.73
N ASN A 679 -40.36 1.21 -82.71
CA ASN A 679 -40.28 1.72 -81.35
C ASN A 679 -39.44 0.84 -80.39
N VAL A 680 -38.55 1.46 -79.61
CA VAL A 680 -37.86 0.82 -78.48
C VAL A 680 -38.45 1.32 -77.17
N THR A 681 -38.79 0.40 -76.29
CA THR A 681 -39.35 0.67 -74.98
C THR A 681 -38.43 0.15 -73.88
N LEU A 682 -37.90 1.04 -73.04
CA LEU A 682 -37.08 0.68 -71.87
C LEU A 682 -37.90 0.74 -70.59
N THR A 683 -38.04 -0.38 -69.91
CA THR A 683 -38.72 -0.49 -68.63
C THR A 683 -37.72 -0.51 -67.49
N VAL A 684 -37.50 0.62 -66.84
CA VAL A 684 -36.52 0.79 -65.76
C VAL A 684 -37.20 0.57 -64.40
N ARG A 685 -36.72 -0.42 -63.63
CA ARG A 685 -37.16 -0.69 -62.24
C ARG A 685 -36.12 -0.12 -61.28
N ALA A 686 -36.37 1.09 -60.75
CA ALA A 686 -35.48 1.71 -59.77
C ALA A 686 -35.88 1.31 -58.33
N PRO A 687 -34.93 0.91 -57.47
CA PRO A 687 -35.19 0.77 -56.04
C PRO A 687 -35.77 2.06 -55.42
N ALA A 688 -36.68 1.93 -54.46
CA ALA A 688 -37.24 3.07 -53.75
C ALA A 688 -36.13 3.87 -53.04
N GLY A 689 -35.96 5.15 -53.40
CA GLY A 689 -35.03 6.07 -52.72
C GLY A 689 -33.87 6.64 -53.55
N LEU A 690 -33.67 6.23 -54.81
CA LEU A 690 -32.70 6.90 -55.69
C LEU A 690 -33.26 8.25 -56.19
N VAL A 691 -32.51 9.34 -55.97
CA VAL A 691 -32.91 10.72 -56.32
C VAL A 691 -32.37 11.17 -57.68
N SER A 692 -31.25 10.59 -58.12
CA SER A 692 -30.73 10.72 -59.48
C SER A 692 -29.95 9.46 -59.89
N TRP A 693 -29.91 9.16 -61.19
CA TRP A 693 -29.08 8.09 -61.76
C TRP A 693 -28.83 8.35 -63.25
N SER A 694 -27.81 7.70 -63.80
CA SER A 694 -27.47 7.77 -65.23
C SER A 694 -27.34 6.37 -65.81
N LEU A 695 -27.88 6.15 -67.00
CA LEU A 695 -27.73 4.90 -67.74
C LEU A 695 -27.17 5.19 -69.13
N THR A 696 -26.26 4.32 -69.58
CA THR A 696 -25.73 4.35 -70.95
C THR A 696 -26.07 3.04 -71.62
N GLU A 697 -26.73 3.11 -72.77
CA GLU A 697 -27.11 1.93 -73.55
C GLU A 697 -26.60 2.05 -74.99
N THR A 698 -26.17 0.92 -75.55
CA THR A 698 -25.76 0.82 -76.95
C THR A 698 -26.94 0.34 -77.78
N LEU A 699 -27.37 1.12 -78.77
CA LEU A 699 -28.48 0.73 -79.65
C LEU A 699 -27.97 -0.21 -80.76
N PRO A 700 -28.70 -1.28 -81.12
CA PRO A 700 -28.35 -2.16 -82.24
C PRO A 700 -28.39 -1.42 -83.59
N PRO A 701 -27.72 -1.95 -84.64
CA PRO A 701 -27.83 -1.41 -86.00
C PRO A 701 -29.28 -1.36 -86.48
N GLY A 702 -29.74 -0.20 -86.94
CA GLY A 702 -31.07 -0.01 -87.55
C GLY A 702 -32.03 0.96 -86.83
N LEU A 703 -31.64 1.58 -85.70
CA LEU A 703 -32.48 2.50 -84.95
C LEU A 703 -31.73 3.78 -84.51
N THR A 704 -32.22 4.96 -84.92
CA THR A 704 -31.82 6.26 -84.36
C THR A 704 -33.06 6.98 -83.80
N PRO A 705 -33.08 7.39 -82.52
CA PRO A 705 -34.15 8.25 -81.99
C PRO A 705 -33.91 9.72 -82.37
N PHE A 706 -34.92 10.43 -82.88
CA PHE A 706 -34.84 11.89 -83.08
C PHE A 706 -35.73 12.70 -82.10
N ALA A 707 -36.61 12.07 -81.31
CA ALA A 707 -37.43 12.76 -80.32
C ALA A 707 -37.58 11.96 -79.02
N ILE A 708 -37.34 12.62 -77.89
CA ILE A 708 -37.72 12.14 -76.56
C ILE A 708 -39.09 12.77 -76.24
N THR A 709 -40.18 12.02 -76.40
CA THR A 709 -41.48 12.47 -75.90
C THR A 709 -41.54 12.16 -74.40
N GLY A 710 -41.22 13.15 -73.57
CA GLY A 710 -41.26 13.02 -72.11
C GLY A 710 -42.69 13.07 -71.55
N GLY A 711 -42.95 12.27 -70.52
CA GLY A 711 -44.06 12.48 -69.58
C GLY A 711 -44.82 11.21 -69.20
N GLY A 712 -44.37 10.50 -68.16
CA GLY A 712 -45.12 9.40 -67.53
C GLY A 712 -45.29 9.62 -66.03
N VAL A 713 -46.50 9.39 -65.52
CA VAL A 713 -46.88 9.50 -64.09
C VAL A 713 -46.53 8.20 -63.34
N TRP A 714 -46.06 8.33 -62.10
CA TRP A 714 -45.57 7.25 -61.22
C TRP A 714 -46.66 6.25 -60.80
N ASN A 715 -46.42 4.94 -60.97
CA ASN A 715 -47.26 3.86 -60.39
C ASN A 715 -46.47 2.80 -59.57
N GLY A 716 -45.37 3.22 -58.95
CA GLY A 716 -44.81 2.53 -57.77
C GLY A 716 -43.74 1.46 -57.99
N THR A 717 -43.55 0.85 -59.17
CA THR A 717 -42.53 -0.22 -59.31
C THR A 717 -41.78 -0.35 -60.65
N ALA A 718 -42.22 0.25 -61.76
CA ALA A 718 -41.52 0.18 -63.05
C ALA A 718 -41.81 1.42 -63.92
N ARG A 719 -40.91 1.79 -64.85
CA ARG A 719 -41.11 2.95 -65.75
C ARG A 719 -40.77 2.67 -67.19
N THR A 720 -41.55 3.19 -68.12
CA THR A 720 -41.44 2.92 -69.55
C THR A 720 -40.98 4.17 -70.33
N LEU A 721 -39.88 4.08 -71.08
CA LEU A 721 -39.35 5.12 -71.98
C LEU A 721 -39.44 4.64 -73.43
N THR A 722 -40.06 5.40 -74.34
CA THR A 722 -40.29 4.96 -75.73
C THR A 722 -39.54 5.84 -76.76
N PHE A 723 -38.88 5.23 -77.75
CA PHE A 723 -38.08 5.87 -78.82
C PHE A 723 -38.55 5.42 -80.21
N SER A 724 -38.47 6.22 -81.31
CA SER A 724 -38.90 5.83 -82.69
C SER A 724 -37.95 6.29 -83.84
N GLY A 725 -37.71 5.48 -84.91
CA GLY A 725 -36.97 5.89 -86.16
C GLY A 725 -36.46 4.75 -87.13
N ALA A 726 -35.94 5.08 -88.35
CA ALA A 726 -35.45 4.15 -89.43
C ALA A 726 -34.10 4.55 -90.12
N GLU A 727 -33.23 3.55 -90.45
CA GLU A 727 -31.90 3.48 -91.17
C GLU A 727 -30.81 4.56 -90.90
N ALA A 728 -29.50 4.32 -90.68
CA ALA A 728 -28.65 3.17 -90.34
C ALA A 728 -27.24 3.65 -89.86
N VAL A 729 -26.93 3.65 -88.54
CA VAL A 729 -25.57 3.45 -87.91
C VAL A 729 -25.73 3.13 -86.40
N THR A 730 -24.79 2.41 -85.76
CA THR A 730 -24.73 2.19 -84.30
C THR A 730 -24.44 3.49 -83.53
N ASN A 731 -25.32 3.87 -82.60
CA ASN A 731 -25.13 5.02 -81.69
C ASN A 731 -25.20 4.59 -80.22
N THR A 732 -24.50 5.33 -79.35
CA THR A 732 -24.61 5.18 -77.89
C THR A 732 -25.55 6.26 -77.35
N LEU A 733 -26.56 5.86 -76.57
CA LEU A 733 -27.47 6.78 -75.89
C LEU A 733 -27.08 6.88 -74.42
N ALA A 734 -26.75 8.07 -73.94
CA ALA A 734 -26.57 8.35 -72.53
C ALA A 734 -27.71 9.24 -72.04
N TYR A 735 -28.37 8.85 -70.95
CA TYR A 735 -29.41 9.65 -70.32
C TYR A 735 -29.26 9.69 -68.80
N SER A 736 -29.43 10.88 -68.24
CA SER A 736 -29.49 11.14 -66.81
C SER A 736 -30.94 11.42 -66.40
N VAL A 737 -31.38 10.76 -65.32
CA VAL A 737 -32.69 10.97 -64.72
C VAL A 737 -32.50 11.64 -63.37
N ALA A 738 -33.07 12.83 -63.20
CA ALA A 738 -33.12 13.54 -61.93
C ALA A 738 -34.57 13.63 -61.44
N CYS A 739 -34.79 13.34 -60.15
CA CYS A 739 -36.08 13.51 -59.50
C CYS A 739 -36.21 14.96 -59.01
N ALA A 740 -37.13 15.73 -59.60
CA ALA A 740 -37.58 16.97 -58.99
C ALA A 740 -38.69 16.63 -57.97
N THR A 741 -38.76 17.40 -56.89
CA THR A 741 -39.67 17.20 -55.76
C THR A 741 -41.10 16.84 -56.24
N SER A 742 -41.68 15.80 -55.64
CA SER A 742 -43.04 15.27 -55.90
C SER A 742 -43.34 14.71 -57.30
N GLY A 743 -42.64 13.63 -57.68
CA GLY A 743 -43.16 12.70 -58.70
C GLY A 743 -43.01 13.14 -60.16
N LEU A 744 -42.38 14.29 -60.42
CA LEU A 744 -41.96 14.72 -61.75
C LEU A 744 -40.47 14.40 -61.97
N TYR A 745 -40.15 13.72 -63.06
CA TYR A 745 -38.77 13.37 -63.41
C TYR A 745 -38.32 14.16 -64.62
N THR A 746 -37.12 14.73 -64.54
CA THR A 746 -36.47 15.34 -65.70
C THR A 746 -35.49 14.32 -66.27
N VAL A 747 -35.68 13.96 -67.54
CA VAL A 747 -34.76 13.11 -68.30
C VAL A 747 -33.99 14.01 -69.25
N THR A 748 -32.67 13.99 -69.18
CA THR A 748 -31.76 14.72 -70.08
C THR A 748 -30.85 13.71 -70.77
N GLY A 749 -30.65 13.83 -72.08
CA GLY A 749 -29.81 12.91 -72.84
C GLY A 749 -29.11 13.58 -74.02
N THR A 750 -27.97 13.02 -74.45
CA THR A 750 -27.16 13.52 -75.57
C THR A 750 -26.81 12.35 -76.49
N LEU A 751 -26.97 12.54 -77.81
CA LEU A 751 -26.68 11.52 -78.83
C LEU A 751 -25.26 11.74 -79.37
N ALA A 752 -24.37 10.75 -79.26
CA ALA A 752 -23.02 10.82 -79.81
C ALA A 752 -22.86 9.85 -81.00
N VAL A 753 -22.43 10.38 -82.17
CA VAL A 753 -22.21 9.61 -83.40
C VAL A 753 -20.72 9.20 -83.51
N PRO A 754 -20.37 7.90 -83.60
CA PRO A 754 -18.98 7.48 -83.77
C PRO A 754 -18.61 7.28 -85.26
N HIS A 755 -17.54 7.96 -85.72
CA HIS A 755 -16.89 7.72 -87.02
C HIS A 755 -16.08 6.40 -86.98
N VAL A 756 -16.19 5.55 -87.99
CA VAL A 756 -15.46 4.25 -88.08
C VAL A 756 -14.38 4.29 -89.16
N SER A 757 -13.18 3.80 -88.85
CA SER A 757 -12.19 3.36 -89.84
C SER A 757 -11.20 2.38 -89.20
N GLY A 758 -11.28 1.09 -89.56
CA GLY A 758 -10.12 0.17 -89.56
C GLY A 758 -10.21 -1.12 -88.72
N THR A 759 -10.63 -2.21 -89.38
CA THR A 759 -10.13 -3.62 -89.28
C THR A 759 -10.21 -4.42 -87.94
N VAL A 760 -11.33 -5.14 -87.74
CA VAL A 760 -11.56 -6.63 -87.68
C VAL A 760 -10.38 -7.57 -87.26
N PRO A 761 -10.54 -8.73 -86.57
CA PRO A 761 -11.61 -9.30 -85.71
C PRO A 761 -11.18 -9.98 -84.36
N VAL A 762 -12.11 -9.94 -83.40
CA VAL A 762 -12.67 -11.05 -82.56
C VAL A 762 -11.83 -11.85 -81.54
N ALA A 763 -12.49 -11.99 -80.37
CA ALA A 763 -12.38 -12.97 -79.28
C ALA A 763 -11.20 -12.79 -78.33
N GLY A 764 -11.37 -12.77 -77.01
CA GLY A 764 -12.52 -13.07 -76.18
C GLY A 764 -12.02 -13.57 -74.82
N ILE A 765 -12.47 -12.90 -73.76
CA ILE A 765 -12.72 -13.38 -72.38
C ILE A 765 -11.52 -13.77 -71.46
N SER A 766 -11.51 -13.15 -70.26
CA SER A 766 -11.24 -13.70 -68.88
C SER A 766 -10.10 -14.72 -68.66
N THR A 767 -9.21 -14.72 -67.66
CA THR A 767 -9.10 -14.09 -66.32
C THR A 767 -7.76 -14.54 -65.69
N ILE A 768 -7.22 -13.70 -64.80
CA ILE A 768 -6.31 -13.88 -63.63
C ILE A 768 -5.76 -15.31 -63.24
N LEU A 769 -4.44 -15.51 -62.96
CA LEU A 769 -3.74 -15.66 -61.63
C LEU A 769 -2.50 -16.63 -61.60
N ASN A 770 -1.33 -16.25 -61.06
CA ASN A 770 -0.25 -17.12 -60.55
C ASN A 770 0.22 -16.46 -59.24
N ALA A 771 -0.22 -17.04 -58.14
CA ALA A 771 0.49 -16.88 -56.90
C ALA A 771 1.94 -17.40 -57.04
N LYS A 772 2.89 -16.72 -56.38
CA LYS A 772 4.25 -17.22 -56.19
C LYS A 772 4.19 -18.29 -55.09
N LEU A 773 4.34 -19.56 -55.46
CA LEU A 773 4.36 -20.67 -54.51
C LEU A 773 5.80 -20.84 -53.96
N VAL A 774 5.97 -20.81 -52.64
CA VAL A 774 7.21 -21.21 -51.94
C VAL A 774 6.96 -22.59 -51.35
N ARG A 775 7.82 -23.58 -51.63
CA ARG A 775 7.67 -24.97 -51.13
C ARG A 775 8.89 -25.39 -50.30
N ALA A 776 8.64 -25.96 -49.13
CA ALA A 776 9.63 -26.71 -48.35
C ALA A 776 9.51 -28.20 -48.66
N ILE A 777 10.60 -28.88 -48.98
CA ILE A 777 10.58 -30.31 -49.37
C ILE A 777 11.03 -31.19 -48.20
N SER A 778 10.14 -32.11 -47.83
CA SER A 778 10.43 -33.38 -47.15
C SER A 778 9.61 -34.45 -47.88
N GLY A 779 10.26 -35.18 -48.81
CA GLY A 779 9.74 -36.41 -49.42
C GLY A 779 8.36 -36.32 -50.12
N THR A 780 8.16 -35.37 -51.04
CA THR A 780 6.82 -35.14 -51.62
C THR A 780 6.75 -35.49 -53.12
N ASN A 781 5.78 -36.35 -53.49
CA ASN A 781 5.36 -36.62 -54.86
C ASN A 781 5.04 -35.33 -55.63
N VAL A 782 5.50 -35.22 -56.87
CA VAL A 782 5.04 -34.25 -57.87
C VAL A 782 4.03 -34.96 -58.77
N VAL A 783 2.85 -34.38 -58.98
CA VAL A 783 1.78 -34.94 -59.81
C VAL A 783 1.28 -33.85 -60.76
N ILE A 784 1.32 -34.13 -62.06
CA ILE A 784 0.89 -33.25 -63.15
C ILE A 784 -0.26 -33.94 -63.87
N THR A 785 -1.41 -33.29 -63.99
CA THR A 785 -2.56 -33.82 -64.73
C THR A 785 -2.68 -33.10 -66.07
N VAL A 786 -2.43 -33.82 -67.15
CA VAL A 786 -2.69 -33.36 -68.52
C VAL A 786 -4.14 -33.66 -68.83
N LEU A 787 -4.93 -32.65 -69.24
CA LEU A 787 -6.36 -32.80 -69.55
C LEU A 787 -6.70 -32.67 -71.05
N ALA A 788 -5.69 -32.47 -71.89
CA ALA A 788 -5.87 -32.22 -73.33
C ALA A 788 -6.10 -33.52 -74.12
N ALA A 789 -7.03 -33.49 -75.10
CA ALA A 789 -7.23 -34.57 -76.05
C ALA A 789 -6.25 -34.41 -77.24
N GLY A 790 -5.08 -35.06 -77.18
CA GLY A 790 -4.09 -35.07 -78.25
C GLY A 790 -2.77 -35.73 -77.82
N ALA A 791 -1.85 -35.92 -78.77
CA ALA A 791 -0.52 -36.44 -78.47
C ALA A 791 0.42 -35.28 -78.09
N TRP A 792 0.96 -35.28 -76.87
CA TRP A 792 1.75 -34.16 -76.32
C TRP A 792 3.06 -34.63 -75.70
N PRO A 793 4.23 -34.15 -76.16
CA PRO A 793 5.46 -34.21 -75.38
C PRO A 793 5.42 -33.18 -74.23
N VAL A 794 5.76 -33.61 -73.02
CA VAL A 794 5.85 -32.80 -71.80
C VAL A 794 7.28 -32.94 -71.27
N THR A 795 8.00 -31.83 -71.10
CA THR A 795 9.39 -31.84 -70.59
C THR A 795 9.51 -30.90 -69.40
N GLU A 796 10.18 -31.35 -68.34
CA GLU A 796 10.45 -30.57 -67.13
C GLU A 796 11.94 -30.60 -66.80
N ILE A 797 12.59 -29.44 -66.71
CA ILE A 797 14.01 -29.34 -66.34
C ILE A 797 14.11 -29.34 -64.81
N ILE A 798 14.86 -30.29 -64.27
CA ILE A 798 15.10 -30.49 -62.86
C ILE A 798 16.34 -29.70 -62.43
N PRO A 799 16.26 -28.86 -61.39
CA PRO A 799 17.40 -28.10 -60.88
C PRO A 799 18.58 -29.00 -60.50
N ALA A 800 19.80 -28.54 -60.75
CA ALA A 800 21.01 -29.22 -60.33
C ALA A 800 21.03 -29.43 -58.81
N GLY A 801 21.14 -30.68 -58.36
CA GLY A 801 21.10 -31.07 -56.94
C GLY A 801 19.84 -31.84 -56.49
N LEU A 802 18.85 -32.01 -57.38
CA LEU A 802 17.69 -32.89 -57.16
C LEU A 802 17.73 -34.07 -58.13
N THR A 803 17.61 -35.29 -57.61
CA THR A 803 17.51 -36.52 -58.41
C THR A 803 16.07 -37.04 -58.43
N PRO A 804 15.38 -37.03 -59.59
CA PRO A 804 14.06 -37.64 -59.73
C PRO A 804 14.16 -39.17 -59.63
N SER A 805 13.16 -39.78 -59.00
CA SER A 805 12.95 -41.23 -58.99
C SER A 805 11.45 -41.53 -59.16
N ALA A 806 11.09 -42.79 -59.44
CA ALA A 806 9.70 -43.21 -59.61
C ALA A 806 8.88 -42.38 -60.61
N ILE A 807 9.48 -42.07 -61.77
CA ILE A 807 8.82 -41.35 -62.86
C ILE A 807 7.74 -42.26 -63.48
N THR A 808 6.48 -41.83 -63.44
CA THR A 808 5.32 -42.59 -63.95
C THR A 808 4.37 -41.69 -64.74
N GLY A 809 3.51 -42.30 -65.56
CA GLY A 809 2.59 -41.59 -66.45
C GLY A 809 3.15 -41.38 -67.86
N GLY A 810 2.28 -41.02 -68.81
CA GLY A 810 2.60 -40.95 -70.24
C GLY A 810 2.68 -42.34 -70.91
N ALA A 811 2.69 -42.35 -72.25
CA ALA A 811 2.93 -43.55 -73.06
C ALA A 811 4.43 -43.93 -73.11
N PHE A 812 5.32 -42.94 -72.94
CA PHE A 812 6.76 -43.11 -72.76
C PHE A 812 7.29 -42.04 -71.80
N ASN A 813 8.29 -42.38 -70.98
CA ASN A 813 8.97 -41.42 -70.12
C ASN A 813 10.47 -41.73 -70.00
N SER A 814 11.28 -40.68 -69.79
CA SER A 814 12.73 -40.78 -69.60
C SER A 814 13.26 -39.63 -68.76
N TYR A 815 14.42 -39.83 -68.13
CA TYR A 815 15.19 -38.76 -67.50
C TYR A 815 16.58 -38.75 -68.09
N ASP A 816 16.97 -37.62 -68.67
CA ASP A 816 18.31 -37.43 -69.25
C ASP A 816 18.76 -35.98 -69.06
N ASP A 817 20.03 -35.80 -68.76
CA ASP A 817 20.71 -34.50 -68.66
C ASP A 817 19.96 -33.43 -67.84
N GLY A 818 19.40 -33.83 -66.70
CA GLY A 818 18.68 -32.93 -65.81
C GLY A 818 17.25 -32.62 -66.24
N GLN A 819 16.66 -33.36 -67.18
CA GLN A 819 15.27 -33.16 -67.63
C GLN A 819 14.45 -34.43 -67.54
N VAL A 820 13.22 -34.35 -67.03
CA VAL A 820 12.23 -35.43 -67.12
C VAL A 820 11.35 -35.18 -68.34
N PHE A 821 11.22 -36.18 -69.20
CA PHE A 821 10.43 -36.14 -70.41
C PHE A 821 9.30 -37.17 -70.34
N TRP A 822 8.10 -36.78 -70.77
CA TRP A 822 6.94 -37.64 -70.97
C TRP A 822 6.36 -37.44 -72.36
N TYR A 823 5.88 -38.50 -73.00
CA TYR A 823 5.05 -38.42 -74.20
C TYR A 823 3.66 -38.95 -73.89
N VAL A 824 2.61 -38.13 -73.95
CA VAL A 824 1.22 -38.53 -73.77
C VAL A 824 0.61 -38.81 -75.15
N ALA A 825 0.15 -40.02 -75.43
CA ALA A 825 -0.29 -40.38 -76.78
C ALA A 825 -1.72 -39.89 -77.14
N ALA A 826 -2.67 -39.89 -76.19
CA ALA A 826 -4.01 -39.28 -76.31
C ALA A 826 -4.80 -39.39 -74.99
N GLY A 827 -5.56 -38.34 -74.62
CA GLY A 827 -6.47 -38.33 -73.47
C GLY A 827 -5.84 -37.85 -72.16
N PRO A 828 -6.64 -37.61 -71.11
CA PRO A 828 -6.13 -37.09 -69.85
C PRO A 828 -5.17 -38.08 -69.18
N ALA A 829 -3.99 -37.62 -68.81
CA ALA A 829 -2.93 -38.43 -68.23
C ALA A 829 -2.37 -37.79 -66.96
N VAL A 830 -2.11 -38.61 -65.95
CA VAL A 830 -1.44 -38.18 -64.72
C VAL A 830 0.02 -38.58 -64.82
N LEU A 831 0.91 -37.60 -64.79
CA LEU A 831 2.37 -37.74 -64.80
C LEU A 831 2.87 -37.48 -63.38
N SER A 832 3.85 -38.24 -62.91
CA SER A 832 4.40 -38.02 -61.57
C SER A 832 5.84 -38.47 -61.45
N TYR A 833 6.55 -37.89 -60.47
CA TYR A 833 7.85 -38.36 -60.01
C TYR A 833 8.06 -37.99 -58.53
N THR A 834 9.02 -38.63 -57.86
CA THR A 834 9.50 -38.23 -56.54
C THR A 834 10.86 -37.57 -56.65
N ALA A 835 11.10 -36.51 -55.86
CA ALA A 835 12.41 -35.88 -55.73
C ALA A 835 12.89 -35.96 -54.27
N SER A 836 14.17 -36.27 -54.06
CA SER A 836 14.84 -36.25 -52.75
C SER A 836 16.09 -35.38 -52.81
N GLY A 837 16.30 -34.53 -51.78
CA GLY A 837 17.40 -33.56 -51.67
C GLY A 837 17.19 -32.57 -50.51
N GLU A 838 18.21 -31.77 -50.19
CA GLU A 838 18.22 -30.78 -49.10
C GLU A 838 17.20 -29.63 -49.32
N PRO A 839 16.54 -29.11 -48.27
CA PRO A 839 15.53 -28.05 -48.41
C PRO A 839 16.14 -26.74 -48.95
N GLY A 840 15.65 -26.26 -50.10
CA GLY A 840 16.09 -25.01 -50.72
C GLY A 840 15.09 -24.46 -51.76
N SER A 841 15.22 -23.17 -52.09
CA SER A 841 14.38 -22.47 -53.07
C SER A 841 14.95 -22.63 -54.49
N TYR A 842 14.19 -23.22 -55.41
CA TYR A 842 14.60 -23.39 -56.82
C TYR A 842 13.52 -22.88 -57.79
N ALA A 843 13.94 -22.33 -58.93
CA ALA A 843 13.05 -21.86 -59.99
C ALA A 843 12.77 -22.99 -61.01
N LEU A 844 11.50 -23.20 -61.35
CA LEU A 844 11.09 -24.11 -62.43
C LEU A 844 11.18 -23.38 -63.78
N SER A 845 11.74 -24.03 -64.80
CA SER A 845 11.62 -23.59 -66.19
C SER A 845 11.47 -24.79 -67.13
N GLY A 846 10.45 -24.77 -67.98
CA GLY A 846 10.28 -25.69 -69.11
C GLY A 846 10.06 -24.90 -70.38
N TYR A 847 10.68 -25.34 -71.48
CA TYR A 847 10.46 -24.80 -72.83
C TYR A 847 10.11 -25.96 -73.76
N SER A 848 8.89 -25.98 -74.30
CA SER A 848 8.66 -26.50 -75.67
C SER A 848 7.27 -26.10 -76.18
N ASN A 849 7.29 -25.22 -77.19
CA ASN A 849 6.54 -25.26 -78.45
C ASN A 849 5.05 -25.69 -78.45
N ALA A 850 4.30 -25.44 -77.38
CA ALA A 850 2.85 -25.28 -77.40
C ALA A 850 2.40 -24.82 -76.02
N GLU A 851 1.33 -24.03 -76.00
CA GLU A 851 0.83 -23.28 -74.84
C GLU A 851 0.75 -24.10 -73.54
N PRO A 852 1.38 -23.65 -72.44
CA PRO A 852 1.13 -24.20 -71.11
C PRO A 852 -0.12 -23.57 -70.46
N ILE A 853 -0.86 -24.41 -69.75
CA ILE A 853 -2.12 -24.17 -69.07
C ILE A 853 -1.86 -23.48 -67.69
N PHE A 854 -2.17 -22.16 -67.59
CA PHE A 854 -2.40 -21.20 -66.45
C PHE A 854 -1.43 -21.08 -65.22
N GLY A 855 -1.13 -19.90 -64.60
CA GLY A 855 -1.55 -18.46 -64.76
C GLY A 855 -0.52 -17.35 -64.33
N ASP A 856 -0.90 -16.14 -63.82
CA ASP A 856 -0.19 -14.82 -63.47
C ASP A 856 0.84 -14.60 -62.28
N SER A 857 2.18 -14.73 -62.38
CA SER A 857 3.09 -14.45 -61.22
C SER A 857 4.09 -13.36 -61.54
N VAL A 858 4.19 -12.38 -60.65
CA VAL A 858 5.20 -11.33 -60.61
C VAL A 858 6.54 -11.86 -60.05
N LEU A 859 7.63 -11.46 -60.69
CA LEU A 859 9.04 -11.80 -60.41
C LEU A 859 9.62 -10.97 -59.23
N VAL A 860 10.39 -11.60 -58.34
CA VAL A 860 11.20 -10.91 -57.30
C VAL A 860 12.66 -11.32 -57.47
N ILE A 861 13.58 -10.37 -57.49
CA ILE A 861 15.03 -10.61 -57.54
C ILE A 861 15.55 -10.88 -56.11
N PRO A 862 16.43 -11.87 -55.87
CA PRO A 862 17.00 -12.12 -54.55
C PRO A 862 18.06 -11.06 -54.19
N GLY A 863 17.91 -10.39 -53.05
CA GLY A 863 18.97 -9.54 -52.45
C GLY A 863 18.88 -8.04 -52.71
N ALA A 864 17.84 -7.55 -53.41
CA ALA A 864 17.50 -6.13 -53.41
C ALA A 864 16.18 -5.96 -52.65
N GLU A 865 16.15 -5.12 -51.61
CA GLU A 865 14.88 -4.59 -51.08
C GLU A 865 14.27 -3.72 -52.18
N VAL A 866 13.42 -4.32 -53.01
CA VAL A 866 12.49 -3.59 -53.86
C VAL A 866 11.05 -3.95 -53.45
N PRO A 867 10.21 -2.94 -53.15
CA PRO A 867 10.59 -1.53 -53.17
C PRO A 867 11.54 -1.20 -51.99
N PRO A 868 12.58 -0.37 -52.20
CA PRO A 868 13.35 0.15 -51.08
C PRO A 868 12.40 0.89 -50.12
N PRO A 869 12.69 0.95 -48.81
CA PRO A 869 11.79 1.50 -47.78
C PRO A 869 11.41 2.97 -47.97
N ASP A 870 12.03 3.64 -48.95
CA ASP A 870 11.86 5.05 -49.20
C ASP A 870 10.73 5.34 -50.22
N ILE A 871 10.20 4.35 -50.96
CA ILE A 871 9.10 4.61 -51.92
C ILE A 871 7.75 4.46 -51.23
N LEU A 872 7.00 5.56 -51.15
CA LEU A 872 5.76 5.67 -50.37
C LEU A 872 4.51 5.40 -51.20
N ALA A 873 4.49 5.75 -52.49
CA ALA A 873 3.31 5.50 -53.35
C ALA A 873 3.61 5.55 -54.86
N PHE A 874 2.82 4.79 -55.63
CA PHE A 874 2.73 4.88 -57.09
C PHE A 874 1.29 5.20 -57.50
N ALA A 875 1.09 6.25 -58.29
CA ALA A 875 -0.24 6.65 -58.75
C ALA A 875 -0.22 7.01 -60.24
N PRO A 876 -1.24 6.65 -61.04
CA PRO A 876 -1.39 7.16 -62.38
C PRO A 876 -1.61 8.68 -62.32
N ALA A 877 -0.88 9.44 -63.14
CA ALA A 877 -1.03 10.90 -63.15
C ALA A 877 -1.80 11.40 -64.36
N ALA A 878 -1.48 10.83 -65.53
CA ALA A 878 -2.07 11.12 -66.82
C ALA A 878 -1.86 9.92 -67.76
N PRO A 879 -2.63 9.77 -68.85
CA PRO A 879 -2.44 8.68 -69.81
C PRO A 879 -1.02 8.69 -70.37
N GLY A 880 -0.27 7.61 -70.16
CA GLY A 880 1.13 7.53 -70.60
C GLY A 880 2.19 7.90 -69.54
N LEU A 881 1.81 8.37 -68.33
CA LEU A 881 2.72 8.71 -67.23
C LEU A 881 2.22 8.23 -65.84
N PHE A 882 3.14 8.02 -64.90
CA PHE A 882 2.90 7.69 -63.49
C PHE A 882 3.60 8.69 -62.57
N THR A 883 2.94 9.06 -61.49
CA THR A 883 3.53 9.75 -60.35
C THR A 883 4.15 8.73 -59.40
N LEU A 884 5.41 8.93 -59.06
CA LEU A 884 6.14 8.18 -58.05
C LEU A 884 6.38 9.08 -56.85
N THR A 885 5.95 8.65 -55.68
CA THR A 885 6.10 9.36 -54.41
C THR A 885 7.07 8.61 -53.52
N PHE A 886 8.12 9.28 -53.04
CA PHE A 886 9.14 8.67 -52.19
C PHE A 886 9.68 9.67 -51.16
N THR A 887 10.15 9.17 -50.03
CA THR A 887 10.85 9.93 -48.99
C THR A 887 12.26 10.22 -49.49
N SER A 888 12.58 11.48 -49.77
CA SER A 888 13.94 11.87 -50.11
C SER A 888 14.82 11.86 -48.86
N VAL A 889 16.00 11.27 -48.99
CA VAL A 889 17.09 11.41 -48.01
C VAL A 889 18.09 12.41 -48.57
N VAL A 890 18.55 13.35 -47.74
CA VAL A 890 19.47 14.44 -48.13
C VAL A 890 20.74 13.84 -48.78
N ASP A 891 21.19 14.44 -49.89
CA ASP A 891 22.39 14.08 -50.67
C ASP A 891 22.37 12.70 -51.38
N GLN A 892 21.19 12.17 -51.71
CA GLN A 892 21.02 10.92 -52.48
C GLN A 892 20.36 11.17 -53.86
N ALA A 893 20.78 10.43 -54.88
CA ALA A 893 20.23 10.50 -56.25
C ALA A 893 19.47 9.22 -56.63
N TYR A 894 18.43 9.37 -57.44
CA TYR A 894 17.54 8.27 -57.84
C TYR A 894 17.48 8.18 -59.38
N ALA A 895 17.51 6.96 -59.92
CA ALA A 895 17.45 6.70 -61.35
C ALA A 895 16.29 5.76 -61.69
N VAL A 896 15.72 5.92 -62.88
CA VAL A 896 14.59 5.13 -63.37
C VAL A 896 14.93 4.57 -64.74
N LEU A 897 14.87 3.25 -64.92
CA LEU A 897 14.98 2.63 -66.24
C LEU A 897 13.60 2.16 -66.72
N THR A 898 13.23 2.57 -67.93
CA THR A 898 12.06 2.08 -68.66
C THR A 898 12.49 1.59 -70.04
N ASN A 899 11.91 0.48 -70.51
CA ASN A 899 12.15 0.00 -71.86
C ASN A 899 10.94 0.28 -72.74
N ALA A 900 10.80 1.53 -73.20
CA ALA A 900 9.87 1.84 -74.28
C ALA A 900 10.31 3.07 -75.09
N ALA A 901 10.85 2.79 -76.28
CA ALA A 901 10.47 3.54 -77.47
C ALA A 901 10.44 2.57 -78.68
N PRO A 902 9.33 2.50 -79.44
CA PRO A 902 9.34 1.91 -80.77
C PRO A 902 9.98 2.88 -81.76
N GLY A 903 11.19 2.57 -82.20
CA GLY A 903 11.90 3.26 -83.29
C GLY A 903 12.90 4.33 -82.83
N GLY A 904 14.18 4.12 -83.14
CA GLY A 904 15.25 5.13 -83.01
C GLY A 904 16.29 4.80 -81.94
N SER A 905 17.55 4.86 -82.34
CA SER A 905 18.78 4.53 -81.60
C SER A 905 18.96 5.25 -80.26
N ASN A 906 19.47 4.50 -79.27
CA ASN A 906 20.19 4.93 -78.07
C ASN A 906 19.58 6.10 -77.29
N GLY A 907 18.66 5.79 -76.38
CA GLY A 907 18.18 6.74 -75.37
C GLY A 907 17.99 6.04 -74.03
N TRP A 908 18.99 6.10 -73.16
CA TRP A 908 18.78 5.87 -71.73
C TRP A 908 17.92 7.02 -71.21
N ALA A 909 16.71 6.74 -70.72
CA ALA A 909 15.83 7.79 -70.22
C ALA A 909 16.24 8.21 -68.79
N ALA A 910 16.88 9.39 -68.71
CA ALA A 910 16.97 10.36 -67.61
C ALA A 910 17.23 9.87 -66.15
N CYS A 911 18.44 10.17 -65.64
CA CYS A 911 18.64 10.32 -64.18
C CYS A 911 17.85 11.54 -63.69
N ILE A 912 17.11 11.38 -62.60
CA ILE A 912 16.48 12.49 -61.90
C ILE A 912 17.54 13.06 -60.96
N ALA A 913 17.97 14.29 -61.20
CA ALA A 913 18.99 14.96 -60.40
C ALA A 913 18.59 15.02 -58.91
N PRO A 914 19.56 14.99 -57.97
CA PRO A 914 19.27 14.98 -56.53
C PRO A 914 18.42 16.18 -56.15
N VAL A 915 17.36 15.90 -55.40
CA VAL A 915 16.42 16.91 -54.94
C VAL A 915 17.08 17.63 -53.76
N ALA A 916 17.64 18.81 -54.00
CA ALA A 916 18.29 19.61 -52.97
C ALA A 916 17.23 20.20 -52.02
N GLY A 917 16.96 19.50 -50.91
CA GLY A 917 16.01 19.94 -49.89
C GLY A 917 15.91 18.96 -48.72
N ALA A 918 15.51 19.47 -47.54
CA ALA A 918 15.40 18.70 -46.30
C ALA A 918 14.52 17.45 -46.44
N ALA A 919 14.83 16.40 -45.67
CA ALA A 919 14.17 15.10 -45.71
C ALA A 919 12.64 15.23 -45.71
N GLY A 920 11.97 14.64 -46.70
CA GLY A 920 10.51 14.74 -46.86
C GLY A 920 9.98 14.02 -48.09
N THR A 921 8.66 14.04 -48.26
CA THR A 921 7.97 13.33 -49.34
C THR A 921 8.11 14.09 -50.68
N THR A 922 8.70 13.46 -51.68
CA THR A 922 8.92 14.03 -53.03
C THR A 922 8.14 13.24 -54.09
N GLN A 923 7.63 13.93 -55.11
CA GLN A 923 6.85 13.33 -56.21
C GLN A 923 7.49 13.59 -57.58
N VAL A 924 7.60 12.56 -58.42
CA VAL A 924 8.17 12.66 -59.79
C VAL A 924 7.31 11.90 -60.82
N GLN A 925 7.21 12.45 -62.03
CA GLN A 925 6.44 11.88 -63.14
C GLN A 925 7.32 11.03 -64.08
N VAL A 926 6.91 9.80 -64.41
CA VAL A 926 7.66 8.87 -65.28
C VAL A 926 6.76 8.14 -66.30
N PRO A 927 7.24 7.72 -67.48
CA PRO A 927 6.41 7.07 -68.51
C PRO A 927 5.77 5.73 -68.13
N ALA A 928 4.61 5.45 -68.72
CA ALA A 928 3.68 4.37 -68.33
C ALA A 928 3.92 2.98 -68.95
N ALA A 929 4.87 2.79 -69.86
CA ALA A 929 5.07 1.50 -70.52
C ALA A 929 5.90 0.51 -69.66
N PRO A 930 5.61 -0.81 -69.69
CA PRO A 930 6.43 -1.87 -69.06
C PRO A 930 7.49 -2.46 -70.01
N PRO A 931 8.55 -3.15 -69.51
CA PRO A 931 8.91 -3.41 -68.10
C PRO A 931 9.68 -2.25 -67.44
N ARG A 932 9.62 -2.14 -66.10
CA ARG A 932 10.26 -1.07 -65.31
C ARG A 932 11.14 -1.64 -64.20
N LEU A 933 12.28 -1.00 -63.95
CA LEU A 933 13.15 -1.29 -62.81
C LEU A 933 13.50 0.03 -62.08
N PHE A 934 13.28 0.06 -60.76
CA PHE A 934 13.55 1.22 -59.90
C PHE A 934 14.61 0.84 -58.86
N TYR A 935 15.67 1.64 -58.72
CA TYR A 935 16.71 1.39 -57.72
C TYR A 935 17.34 2.70 -57.22
N ARG A 936 17.87 2.65 -56.00
CA ARG A 936 18.61 3.73 -55.34
C ARG A 936 20.07 3.69 -55.78
N VAL A 937 20.66 4.83 -56.15
CA VAL A 937 22.07 4.89 -56.54
C VAL A 937 22.86 5.47 -55.37
N GLN A 938 23.70 4.65 -54.73
CA GLN A 938 24.64 5.14 -53.73
C GLN A 938 25.72 5.95 -54.43
N THR A 939 25.67 7.28 -54.28
CA THR A 939 26.74 8.25 -54.59
C THR A 939 27.33 8.21 -56.00
N LEU A 940 27.01 9.23 -56.80
CA LEU A 940 27.83 9.60 -57.96
C LEU A 940 29.12 10.29 -57.46
N ALA A 941 30.20 9.52 -57.28
CA ALA A 941 31.52 10.09 -57.55
C ALA A 941 31.62 10.30 -59.08
N PRO A 942 32.23 11.40 -59.54
CA PRO A 942 32.00 12.00 -60.87
C PRO A 942 32.19 11.06 -62.06
#